data_AF-A0A7W8NNS7-F1
#
_entry.id   AF-A0A7W8NNS7-F1
#
_cell.length_a   1.000
_cell.length_b   1.000
_cell.length_c   1.000
_cell.angle_alpha   90.00
_cell.angle_beta   90.00
_cell.angle_gamma   90.00
#
_symmetry.space_group_name_H-M   'P 1'
#
loop_
_entity.id
_entity.type
_entity.pdbx_description
1 polymer ?
#
loop_
_entity_poly.entity_id
_entity_poly.type
_entity_poly.pdbx_seq_one_letter_code
_entity_poly.pdbx_strand_id
1 'polypeptide(L)'
;MKQSNGGFALIVALSLVVVLAIVLVTYSTLTVGNARTSASSGNSTAGFYAAEAALNARAEQIRQKYKGFTVPSGTSPSDTTPCQGTNLGTGDFACQSATVGGRAVTSYAKMGATQSITIPQGEDFEFLNAQETPTTVYGQAVGATGNPEAIASLVFRSRLVPLFQFAVFFDKDLEFTNTAPLDLSGPVHTNGNLFLDAGSSSTLNIQGQTTASNGIYRGWKHDNGCSGTVNIADDSGTLRSINCGTGRTQLAAADLRATFGNQVKTLPVLDVPTIADMQPRSTAQYWQKADVRIVLKLTAGTSSVGTWTPYFVRADGTQITGITCTALTASQTFRDNREAQYWEDSTKGNNANRAKRVTLDVDVRKLLACMQANRTLLGLNPSGIAETTEGGLVVYMTFDDTTGSSMLTSVLAGATASGSISQGSSTPNNYAVRLENGATLRSTTGSDPIPAGLTVVTDEAMIVQGDFNAADTRAQGWIPASLLADSVNVLSNGWTNSQPCQYKVVFNNTSRTYWMTQTPKATGTPATWVWYQPPNSGGQWMDYALLNSAQRPYATSSTYTLTVNMPSTLSSTQKWYAYPTSSYSSGVYADSAADDAKSTLPLWCRNVVASTNATTGVTAGSIVHAAVLAGTATTGLEGVLYPNPTVPAQSGGVHNMMRFSEDWGSNNTNPNGVIDYAYSGSLVSLSKPLHAIGDFQLGDSRFYNPPHRVWRFETLFKDAANLPPLTPRFVYLKQDNFTRQFEQP
;
A
#
# COMPACT_ATOMS: atom_id res chain seq x y z
N MET A 1 46.79 105.86 -31.95
CA MET A 1 45.90 105.76 -30.77
C MET A 1 46.03 104.36 -30.20
N LYS A 2 46.54 104.23 -28.97
CA LYS A 2 46.57 102.98 -28.20
C LYS A 2 45.16 102.79 -27.62
N GLN A 3 44.39 101.83 -28.12
CA GLN A 3 43.13 101.42 -27.49
C GLN A 3 43.32 100.12 -26.72
N SER A 4 42.75 100.15 -25.52
CA SER A 4 42.87 99.20 -24.43
C SER A 4 42.14 97.88 -24.76
N ASN A 5 42.89 96.80 -25.00
CA ASN A 5 42.37 95.43 -25.10
C ASN A 5 42.37 94.68 -23.75
N GLY A 6 42.45 95.39 -22.61
CA GLY A 6 42.58 94.78 -21.28
C GLY A 6 41.29 94.19 -20.69
N GLY A 7 40.10 94.64 -21.12
CA GLY A 7 38.82 94.23 -20.52
C GLY A 7 38.13 93.03 -21.19
N PHE A 8 38.33 92.83 -22.50
CA PHE A 8 37.66 91.77 -23.26
C PHE A 8 38.22 90.37 -22.93
N ALA A 9 39.54 90.28 -22.71
CA ALA A 9 40.19 89.03 -22.32
C ALA A 9 39.69 88.50 -20.96
N LEU A 10 39.38 89.40 -20.01
CA LEU A 10 38.83 89.02 -18.70
C LEU A 10 37.40 88.47 -18.82
N ILE A 11 36.54 89.11 -19.62
CA ILE A 11 35.14 88.66 -19.82
C ILE A 11 35.10 87.31 -20.55
N VAL A 12 35.94 87.11 -21.58
CA VAL A 12 36.06 85.82 -22.29
C VAL A 12 36.62 84.73 -21.37
N ALA A 13 37.65 85.05 -20.55
CA ALA A 13 38.18 84.10 -19.58
C ALA A 13 37.15 83.73 -18.50
N LEU A 14 36.41 84.71 -17.96
CA LEU A 14 35.36 84.46 -16.96
C LEU A 14 34.20 83.66 -17.55
N SER A 15 33.76 83.94 -18.77
CA SER A 15 32.71 83.15 -19.43
C SER A 15 33.18 81.73 -19.77
N LEU A 16 34.44 81.54 -20.16
CA LEU A 16 35.04 80.21 -20.34
C LEU A 16 35.11 79.44 -19.01
N VAL A 17 35.50 80.10 -17.91
CA VAL A 17 35.52 79.50 -16.56
C VAL A 17 34.11 79.12 -16.11
N VAL A 18 33.10 79.95 -16.37
CA VAL A 18 31.69 79.62 -16.06
C VAL A 18 31.21 78.41 -16.85
N VAL A 19 31.51 78.34 -18.16
CA VAL A 19 31.15 77.20 -19.01
C VAL A 19 31.86 75.93 -18.53
N LEU A 20 33.15 75.99 -18.22
CA LEU A 20 33.92 74.87 -17.67
C LEU A 20 33.39 74.42 -16.31
N ALA A 21 32.96 75.34 -15.44
CA ALA A 21 32.34 75.03 -14.17
C ALA A 21 30.98 74.33 -14.34
N ILE A 22 30.15 74.77 -15.28
CA ILE A 22 28.87 74.12 -15.61
C ILE A 22 29.10 72.71 -16.14
N VAL A 23 30.07 72.52 -17.04
CA VAL A 23 30.43 71.19 -17.57
C VAL A 23 30.96 70.29 -16.46
N LEU A 24 31.81 70.81 -15.57
CA LEU A 24 32.35 70.04 -14.43
C LEU A 24 31.24 69.63 -13.46
N VAL A 25 30.33 70.54 -13.11
CA VAL A 25 29.17 70.24 -12.25
C VAL A 25 28.28 69.19 -12.90
N THR A 26 27.97 69.34 -14.19
CA THR A 26 27.13 68.39 -14.94
C THR A 26 27.78 67.01 -15.05
N TYR A 27 29.08 66.94 -15.36
CA TYR A 27 29.82 65.68 -15.40
C TYR A 27 29.92 65.02 -14.03
N SER A 28 30.09 65.82 -12.96
CA SER A 28 30.14 65.33 -11.59
C SER A 28 28.78 64.79 -11.14
N THR A 29 27.67 65.48 -11.43
CA THR A 29 26.33 65.01 -11.08
C THR A 29 25.94 63.77 -11.87
N LEU A 30 26.30 63.68 -13.16
CA LEU A 30 26.11 62.48 -13.98
C LEU A 30 26.95 61.31 -13.47
N THR A 31 28.22 61.53 -13.13
CA THR A 31 29.11 60.49 -12.61
C THR A 31 28.63 59.96 -11.26
N VAL A 32 28.25 60.86 -10.34
CA VAL A 32 27.68 60.48 -9.03
C VAL A 32 26.32 59.81 -9.20
N GLY A 33 25.49 60.28 -10.14
CA GLY A 33 24.22 59.66 -10.49
C GLY A 33 24.41 58.23 -10.99
N ASN A 34 25.30 58.02 -11.95
CA ASN A 34 25.62 56.69 -12.50
C ASN A 34 26.20 55.75 -11.43
N ALA A 35 27.08 56.24 -10.56
CA ALA A 35 27.64 55.45 -9.47
C ALA A 35 26.55 55.04 -8.45
N ARG A 36 25.65 55.95 -8.08
CA ARG A 36 24.51 55.66 -7.18
C ARG A 36 23.53 54.68 -7.81
N THR A 37 23.18 54.86 -9.07
CA THR A 37 22.28 53.96 -9.81
C THR A 37 22.90 52.57 -9.95
N SER A 38 24.19 52.48 -10.26
CA SER A 38 24.91 51.20 -10.36
C SER A 38 24.99 50.48 -9.01
N ALA A 39 25.30 51.20 -7.92
CA ALA A 39 25.30 50.63 -6.58
C ALA A 39 23.90 50.19 -6.12
N SER A 40 22.87 50.99 -6.40
CA SER A 40 21.47 50.65 -6.10
C SER A 40 21.01 49.40 -6.87
N SER A 41 21.36 49.31 -8.16
CA SER A 41 21.09 48.13 -8.98
C SER A 41 21.81 46.89 -8.47
N GLY A 42 23.09 47.01 -8.10
CA GLY A 42 23.87 45.92 -7.50
C GLY A 42 23.29 45.46 -6.16
N ASN A 43 22.91 46.39 -5.29
CA ASN A 43 22.30 46.09 -4.00
C ASN A 43 20.92 45.44 -4.16
N SER A 44 20.09 45.90 -5.10
CA SER A 44 18.79 45.28 -5.36
C SER A 44 18.91 43.85 -5.88
N THR A 45 19.88 43.58 -6.77
CA THR A 45 20.16 42.22 -7.25
C THR A 45 20.63 41.31 -6.12
N ALA A 46 21.55 41.78 -5.28
CA ALA A 46 22.02 41.01 -4.14
C ALA A 46 20.95 40.82 -3.05
N GLY A 47 20.11 41.85 -2.82
CA GLY A 47 18.94 41.78 -1.95
C GLY A 47 17.89 40.80 -2.47
N PHE A 48 17.68 40.73 -3.77
CA PHE A 48 16.78 39.76 -4.40
C PHE A 48 17.23 38.32 -4.13
N TYR A 49 18.50 37.99 -4.37
CA TYR A 49 19.02 36.65 -4.08
C TYR A 49 18.97 36.32 -2.58
N ALA A 50 19.18 37.30 -1.70
CA ALA A 50 19.04 37.13 -0.26
C ALA A 50 17.58 36.85 0.14
N ALA A 51 16.63 37.60 -0.42
CA ALA A 51 15.20 37.39 -0.20
C ALA A 51 14.75 36.03 -0.73
N GLU A 52 15.17 35.66 -1.95
CA GLU A 52 14.89 34.36 -2.57
C GLU A 52 15.42 33.20 -1.72
N ALA A 53 16.64 33.31 -1.19
CA ALA A 53 17.21 32.29 -0.31
C ALA A 53 16.38 32.10 0.97
N ALA A 54 15.98 33.20 1.62
CA ALA A 54 15.13 33.14 2.81
C ALA A 54 13.77 32.50 2.50
N LEU A 55 13.23 32.82 1.34
CA LEU A 55 11.92 32.36 0.88
C LEU A 55 11.94 30.86 0.55
N ASN A 56 12.96 30.40 -0.19
CA ASN A 56 13.14 28.97 -0.47
C ASN A 56 13.37 28.15 0.80
N ALA A 57 14.17 28.68 1.75
CA ALA A 57 14.37 28.03 3.04
C ALA A 57 13.04 27.91 3.81
N ARG A 58 12.22 28.96 3.82
CA ARG A 58 10.91 28.94 4.49
C ARG A 58 9.89 28.05 3.78
N ALA A 59 9.87 28.07 2.45
CA ALA A 59 9.03 27.17 1.66
C ALA A 59 9.38 25.72 1.97
N GLU A 60 10.67 25.36 2.04
CA GLU A 60 11.10 24.01 2.38
C GLU A 60 10.67 23.58 3.79
N GLN A 61 10.80 24.45 4.79
CA GLN A 61 10.32 24.16 6.15
C GLN A 61 8.82 23.80 6.17
N ILE A 62 8.01 24.52 5.41
CA ILE A 62 6.56 24.27 5.33
C ILE A 62 6.27 23.03 4.49
N ARG A 63 6.99 22.83 3.38
CA ARG A 63 6.88 21.62 2.54
C ARG A 63 7.16 20.36 3.36
N GLN A 64 8.16 20.39 4.24
CA GLN A 64 8.49 19.27 5.14
C GLN A 64 7.34 18.91 6.10
N LYS A 65 6.54 19.89 6.54
CA LYS A 65 5.33 19.63 7.34
C LYS A 65 4.29 18.84 6.54
N TYR A 66 4.02 19.28 5.30
CA TYR A 66 3.10 18.56 4.42
C TYR A 66 3.59 17.15 4.10
N LYS A 67 4.89 16.97 3.81
CA LYS A 67 5.49 15.64 3.60
C LYS A 67 5.36 14.73 4.81
N GLY A 68 5.43 15.28 6.02
CA GLY A 68 5.15 14.58 7.27
C GLY A 68 3.66 14.43 7.60
N PHE A 69 2.76 14.60 6.62
CA PHE A 69 1.30 14.54 6.77
C PHE A 69 0.74 15.45 7.87
N THR A 70 1.48 16.49 8.23
CA THR A 70 1.11 17.47 9.24
C THR A 70 0.64 18.73 8.55
N VAL A 71 -0.56 19.21 8.89
CA VAL A 71 -1.04 20.50 8.40
C VAL A 71 -0.30 21.62 9.15
N PRO A 72 0.39 22.55 8.47
CA PRO A 72 1.02 23.70 9.10
C PRO A 72 0.02 24.50 9.94
N SER A 73 0.45 25.00 11.09
CA SER A 73 -0.42 25.64 12.08
C SER A 73 0.10 27.00 12.56
N GLY A 74 -0.80 27.83 13.10
CA GLY A 74 -0.49 29.16 13.63
C GLY A 74 -1.25 30.27 12.92
N THR A 75 -0.80 31.50 13.11
CA THR A 75 -1.39 32.70 12.50
C THR A 75 -0.34 33.47 11.71
N SER A 76 -0.66 33.84 10.47
CA SER A 76 0.20 34.72 9.70
C SER A 76 0.17 36.15 10.26
N PRO A 77 1.26 36.94 10.09
CA PRO A 77 1.21 38.38 10.25
C PRO A 77 0.10 39.00 9.40
N SER A 78 -0.50 40.10 9.87
CA SER A 78 -1.42 40.89 9.06
C SER A 78 -0.68 41.55 7.89
N ASP A 79 -1.41 41.79 6.81
CA ASP A 79 -0.84 42.37 5.58
C ASP A 79 -0.33 43.82 5.78
N THR A 80 -0.75 44.51 6.84
CA THR A 80 -0.28 45.86 7.19
C THR A 80 0.97 45.76 8.05
N THR A 81 2.12 46.23 7.52
CA THR A 81 3.42 46.20 8.22
C THR A 81 3.79 44.80 8.76
N PRO A 82 3.88 43.77 7.90
CA PRO A 82 4.23 42.42 8.34
C PRO A 82 5.60 42.41 9.00
N CYS A 83 5.75 41.62 10.06
CA CYS A 83 7.01 41.42 10.78
C CYS A 83 7.57 42.68 11.45
N GLN A 84 6.70 43.61 11.84
CA GLN A 84 7.05 44.78 12.63
C GLN A 84 6.27 44.84 13.95
N GLY A 85 6.92 45.31 15.03
CA GLY A 85 6.30 45.44 16.35
C GLY A 85 5.73 44.11 16.85
N THR A 86 4.43 44.08 17.16
CA THR A 86 3.71 42.88 17.60
C THR A 86 3.14 42.05 16.45
N ASN A 87 3.26 42.50 15.20
CA ASN A 87 2.74 41.81 14.02
C ASN A 87 3.70 40.70 13.54
N LEU A 88 3.95 39.72 14.40
CA LEU A 88 4.93 38.66 14.17
C LEU A 88 4.31 37.34 13.73
N GLY A 89 2.99 37.18 13.83
CA GLY A 89 2.33 35.88 13.64
C GLY A 89 2.75 34.84 14.69
N THR A 90 2.32 33.60 14.51
CA THR A 90 2.60 32.46 15.41
C THR A 90 2.83 31.17 14.63
N GLY A 91 3.46 30.18 15.27
CA GLY A 91 3.64 28.83 14.72
C GLY A 91 4.42 28.80 13.42
N ASP A 92 4.00 27.92 12.50
CA ASP A 92 4.62 27.68 11.20
C ASP A 92 4.47 28.87 10.23
N PHE A 93 3.67 29.87 10.58
CA PHE A 93 3.41 31.07 9.77
C PHE A 93 4.06 32.35 10.30
N ALA A 94 4.73 32.29 11.46
CA ALA A 94 5.37 33.44 12.10
C ALA A 94 6.54 34.03 11.29
N CYS A 95 6.87 35.28 11.55
CA CYS A 95 8.05 35.94 11.05
C CYS A 95 9.32 35.25 11.52
N GLN A 96 10.24 35.00 10.59
CA GLN A 96 11.58 34.50 10.87
C GLN A 96 12.61 35.41 10.22
N SER A 97 13.61 35.80 11.00
CA SER A 97 14.73 36.61 10.51
C SER A 97 15.99 35.77 10.39
N ALA A 98 16.78 36.02 9.36
CA ALA A 98 18.09 35.41 9.15
C ALA A 98 19.05 36.45 8.55
N THR A 99 20.30 36.05 8.32
CA THR A 99 21.27 36.86 7.57
C THR A 99 21.80 36.04 6.39
N VAL A 100 21.67 36.58 5.18
CA VAL A 100 22.13 35.92 3.94
C VAL A 100 23.01 36.90 3.18
N GLY A 101 24.27 36.52 2.91
CA GLY A 101 25.21 37.38 2.19
C GLY A 101 25.41 38.76 2.84
N GLY A 102 25.38 38.83 4.17
CA GLY A 102 25.52 40.07 4.95
C GLY A 102 24.26 40.95 5.03
N ARG A 103 23.11 40.49 4.52
CA ARG A 103 21.83 41.22 4.54
C ARG A 103 20.88 40.61 5.55
N ALA A 104 20.17 41.46 6.29
CA ALA A 104 19.07 41.01 7.14
C ALA A 104 17.89 40.61 6.24
N VAL A 105 17.39 39.40 6.41
CA VAL A 105 16.24 38.89 5.67
C VAL A 105 15.16 38.48 6.64
N THR A 106 13.91 38.72 6.27
CA THR A 106 12.73 38.33 7.04
C THR A 106 11.78 37.56 6.13
N SER A 107 11.21 36.46 6.62
CA SER A 107 10.22 35.66 5.89
C SER A 107 9.03 35.28 6.76
N TYR A 108 7.89 35.08 6.13
CA TYR A 108 6.67 34.55 6.75
C TYR A 108 5.84 33.84 5.69
N ALA A 109 4.79 33.11 6.11
CA ALA A 109 3.93 32.39 5.19
C ALA A 109 2.45 32.62 5.49
N LYS A 110 1.62 32.47 4.46
CA LYS A 110 0.18 32.62 4.49
C LYS A 110 -0.45 31.43 3.78
N MET A 111 -1.27 30.69 4.50
CA MET A 111 -2.04 29.56 3.96
C MET A 111 -3.39 30.07 3.44
N GLY A 112 -3.74 29.68 2.22
CA GLY A 112 -5.07 29.90 1.66
C GLY A 112 -6.06 28.81 2.11
N ALA A 113 -7.32 28.94 1.69
CA ALA A 113 -8.33 27.94 1.98
C ALA A 113 -8.05 26.61 1.26
N THR A 114 -8.21 25.50 1.98
CA THR A 114 -8.20 24.15 1.37
C THR A 114 -9.45 23.95 0.52
N GLN A 115 -9.28 23.46 -0.70
CA GLN A 115 -10.35 23.20 -1.64
C GLN A 115 -10.25 21.79 -2.22
N SER A 116 -11.39 21.14 -2.43
CA SER A 116 -11.45 19.92 -3.23
C SER A 116 -11.41 20.27 -4.71
N ILE A 117 -10.49 19.67 -5.45
CA ILE A 117 -10.33 19.86 -6.89
C ILE A 117 -10.29 18.51 -7.60
N THR A 118 -10.60 18.51 -8.88
CA THR A 118 -10.15 17.47 -9.81
C THR A 118 -8.91 17.99 -10.52
N ILE A 119 -7.82 17.23 -10.50
CA ILE A 119 -6.55 17.65 -11.09
C ILE A 119 -6.75 17.87 -12.60
N PRO A 120 -6.38 19.04 -13.15
CA PRO A 120 -6.57 19.35 -14.56
C PRO A 120 -5.81 18.40 -15.49
N GLN A 121 -6.33 18.23 -16.71
CA GLN A 121 -5.64 17.51 -17.78
C GLN A 121 -4.26 18.12 -18.05
N GLY A 122 -3.28 17.25 -18.31
CA GLY A 122 -1.89 17.62 -18.60
C GLY A 122 -1.01 17.77 -17.36
N GLU A 123 -1.58 17.77 -16.15
CA GLU A 123 -0.81 17.70 -14.91
C GLU A 123 -0.54 16.24 -14.49
N ASP A 124 0.41 16.03 -13.57
CA ASP A 124 0.61 14.72 -12.96
C ASP A 124 -0.65 14.32 -12.18
N PHE A 125 -1.10 13.08 -12.37
CA PHE A 125 -2.31 12.56 -11.74
C PHE A 125 -3.60 13.28 -12.20
N GLU A 126 -3.62 13.74 -13.45
CA GLU A 126 -4.81 14.29 -14.10
C GLU A 126 -6.08 13.46 -13.83
N PHE A 127 -7.20 14.17 -13.71
CA PHE A 127 -8.53 13.63 -13.42
C PHE A 127 -8.70 12.98 -12.04
N LEU A 128 -7.66 12.87 -11.22
CA LEU A 128 -7.82 12.45 -9.84
C LEU A 128 -8.35 13.58 -8.96
N ASN A 129 -9.18 13.24 -7.99
CA ASN A 129 -9.62 14.18 -6.97
C ASN A 129 -8.47 14.42 -5.98
N ALA A 130 -8.33 15.67 -5.54
CA ALA A 130 -7.32 16.07 -4.57
C ALA A 130 -7.88 17.15 -3.63
N GLN A 131 -7.36 17.21 -2.40
CA GLN A 131 -7.52 18.40 -1.57
C GLN A 131 -6.29 19.29 -1.77
N GLU A 132 -6.50 20.47 -2.34
CA GLU A 132 -5.45 21.43 -2.63
C GLU A 132 -5.46 22.56 -1.60
N THR A 133 -4.29 22.88 -1.06
CA THR A 133 -4.08 24.03 -0.19
C THR A 133 -2.96 24.91 -0.76
N PRO A 134 -3.26 26.12 -1.24
CA PRO A 134 -2.23 27.06 -1.68
C PRO A 134 -1.54 27.69 -0.47
N THR A 135 -0.21 27.77 -0.50
CA THR A 135 0.60 28.48 0.49
C THR A 135 1.45 29.52 -0.22
N THR A 136 1.36 30.76 0.24
CA THR A 136 2.21 31.86 -0.20
C THR A 136 3.29 32.11 0.85
N VAL A 137 4.54 32.10 0.43
CA VAL A 137 5.69 32.46 1.27
C VAL A 137 6.21 33.80 0.82
N TYR A 138 6.49 34.69 1.76
CA TYR A 138 7.02 36.02 1.53
C TYR A 138 8.44 36.10 2.07
N GLY A 139 9.32 36.78 1.34
CA GLY A 139 10.70 37.05 1.74
C GLY A 139 11.05 38.50 1.45
N GLN A 140 11.65 39.17 2.44
CA GLN A 140 12.11 40.55 2.34
C GLN A 140 13.59 40.60 2.72
N ALA A 141 14.40 41.28 1.91
CA ALA A 141 15.78 41.62 2.24
C ALA A 141 15.89 43.10 2.55
N VAL A 142 16.60 43.43 3.62
CA VAL A 142 16.87 44.79 4.08
C VAL A 142 18.37 45.04 4.00
N GLY A 143 18.74 46.17 3.39
CA GLY A 143 20.13 46.61 3.26
C GLY A 143 20.69 47.15 4.58
N ALA A 144 22.00 47.42 4.61
CA ALA A 144 22.69 47.95 5.80
C ALA A 144 22.14 49.30 6.32
N THR A 145 21.40 50.03 5.48
CA THR A 145 20.76 51.31 5.80
C THR A 145 19.33 51.16 6.35
N GLY A 146 18.81 49.94 6.48
CA GLY A 146 17.47 49.68 7.02
C GLY A 146 16.32 49.74 6.00
N ASN A 147 16.61 50.06 4.73
CA ASN A 147 15.60 50.08 3.65
C ASN A 147 15.43 48.70 3.00
N PRO A 148 14.20 48.32 2.59
CA PRO A 148 13.97 47.12 1.80
C PRO A 148 14.72 47.21 0.45
N GLU A 149 15.56 46.22 0.14
CA GLU A 149 16.27 46.11 -1.15
C GLU A 149 15.51 45.22 -2.15
N ALA A 150 14.72 44.25 -1.63
CA ALA A 150 13.85 43.39 -2.43
C ALA A 150 12.75 42.74 -1.57
N ILE A 151 11.57 42.55 -2.18
CA ILE A 151 10.48 41.71 -1.66
C ILE A 151 10.13 40.69 -2.74
N ALA A 152 10.06 39.43 -2.36
CA ALA A 152 9.69 38.32 -3.22
C ALA A 152 8.57 37.48 -2.57
N SER A 153 7.78 36.83 -3.41
CA SER A 153 6.77 35.86 -2.99
C SER A 153 6.83 34.59 -3.85
N LEU A 154 6.59 33.44 -3.23
CA LEU A 154 6.43 32.15 -3.90
C LEU A 154 5.09 31.56 -3.50
N VAL A 155 4.34 31.08 -4.49
CA VAL A 155 3.13 30.29 -4.26
C VAL A 155 3.42 28.85 -4.63
N PHE A 156 3.20 27.94 -3.69
CA PHE A 156 3.14 26.51 -3.96
C PHE A 156 1.82 25.93 -3.46
N ARG A 157 1.36 24.88 -4.13
CA ARG A 157 0.12 24.17 -3.83
C ARG A 157 0.46 22.80 -3.29
N SER A 158 -0.04 22.50 -2.10
CA SER A 158 -0.01 21.15 -1.54
C SER A 158 -1.28 20.42 -1.93
N ARG A 159 -1.15 19.24 -2.53
CA ARG A 159 -2.27 18.37 -2.90
C ARG A 159 -2.20 17.08 -2.11
N LEU A 160 -3.29 16.76 -1.43
CA LEU A 160 -3.52 15.45 -0.83
C LEU A 160 -4.41 14.63 -1.78
N VAL A 161 -3.85 13.60 -2.40
CA VAL A 161 -4.54 12.77 -3.39
C VAL A 161 -4.88 11.41 -2.77
N PRO A 162 -6.16 11.04 -2.66
CA PRO A 162 -6.59 9.72 -2.20
C PRO A 162 -6.06 8.56 -3.05
N LEU A 163 -5.46 7.57 -2.39
CA LEU A 163 -4.82 6.40 -3.01
C LEU A 163 -5.83 5.42 -3.60
N PHE A 164 -7.04 5.31 -3.06
CA PHE A 164 -8.05 4.37 -3.57
C PHE A 164 -8.66 4.75 -4.91
N GLN A 165 -8.22 5.87 -5.51
CA GLN A 165 -8.51 6.23 -6.89
C GLN A 165 -7.58 5.52 -7.90
N PHE A 166 -6.51 4.87 -7.43
CA PHE A 166 -5.60 4.09 -8.26
C PHE A 166 -6.14 2.66 -8.36
N ALA A 167 -6.01 2.06 -9.54
CA ALA A 167 -6.21 0.63 -9.68
C ALA A 167 -5.15 -0.14 -8.88
N VAL A 168 -3.89 0.30 -9.00
CA VAL A 168 -2.76 -0.26 -8.28
C VAL A 168 -1.81 0.86 -7.85
N PHE A 169 -1.45 0.92 -6.57
CA PHE A 169 -0.46 1.86 -6.03
C PHE A 169 0.52 1.16 -5.09
N PHE A 170 1.83 1.20 -5.39
CA PHE A 170 2.84 0.55 -4.56
C PHE A 170 3.92 1.55 -4.13
N ASP A 171 4.30 1.59 -2.85
CA ASP A 171 5.47 2.35 -2.40
C ASP A 171 6.79 1.66 -2.79
N LYS A 172 6.75 0.34 -2.94
CA LYS A 172 7.91 -0.50 -3.32
C LYS A 172 7.83 -0.91 -4.78
N ASP A 173 8.79 -1.69 -5.27
CA ASP A 173 8.76 -2.19 -6.65
C ASP A 173 7.42 -2.89 -6.94
N LEU A 174 6.80 -2.54 -8.08
CA LEU A 174 5.55 -3.11 -8.53
C LEU A 174 5.79 -4.13 -9.64
N GLU A 175 5.35 -5.35 -9.41
CA GLU A 175 5.58 -6.47 -10.30
C GLU A 175 4.26 -7.03 -10.86
N PHE A 176 4.03 -6.83 -12.16
CA PHE A 176 3.12 -7.66 -12.95
C PHE A 176 3.91 -8.81 -13.57
N THR A 177 4.39 -9.75 -12.77
CA THR A 177 5.22 -10.87 -13.25
C THR A 177 4.34 -12.05 -13.66
N ASN A 178 4.33 -12.47 -14.93
CA ASN A 178 3.50 -13.60 -15.39
C ASN A 178 2.02 -13.47 -14.94
N THR A 179 1.50 -12.24 -15.00
CA THR A 179 0.16 -11.92 -14.51
C THR A 179 -0.91 -12.64 -15.34
N ALA A 180 -1.95 -13.12 -14.67
CA ALA A 180 -3.20 -13.59 -15.29
C ALA A 180 -3.86 -12.45 -16.11
N PRO A 181 -4.87 -12.74 -16.95
CA PRO A 181 -5.59 -11.68 -17.65
C PRO A 181 -6.08 -10.60 -16.67
N LEU A 182 -5.73 -9.34 -16.94
CA LEU A 182 -6.04 -8.23 -16.05
C LEU A 182 -6.39 -6.98 -16.87
N ASP A 183 -7.51 -6.35 -16.53
CA ASP A 183 -7.96 -5.10 -17.15
C ASP A 183 -8.14 -4.02 -16.09
N LEU A 184 -7.22 -3.05 -16.10
CA LEU A 184 -7.15 -1.96 -15.14
C LEU A 184 -7.64 -0.68 -15.79
N SER A 185 -8.86 -0.25 -15.44
CA SER A 185 -9.47 0.99 -15.93
C SER A 185 -9.07 2.25 -15.12
N GLY A 186 -8.28 2.07 -14.06
CA GLY A 186 -7.77 3.13 -13.19
C GLY A 186 -6.25 3.29 -13.28
N PRO A 187 -5.69 4.39 -12.73
CA PRO A 187 -4.25 4.65 -12.77
C PRO A 187 -3.41 3.61 -12.03
N VAL A 188 -2.17 3.45 -12.47
CA VAL A 188 -1.17 2.56 -11.87
C VAL A 188 0.05 3.39 -11.48
N HIS A 189 0.52 3.25 -10.24
CA HIS A 189 1.72 3.94 -9.77
C HIS A 189 2.61 3.05 -8.91
N THR A 190 3.93 3.29 -9.00
CA THR A 190 4.89 2.80 -8.01
C THR A 190 5.96 3.85 -7.66
N ASN A 191 6.32 3.97 -6.38
CA ASN A 191 7.50 4.71 -5.94
C ASN A 191 8.82 3.96 -6.22
N GLY A 192 8.75 2.69 -6.62
CA GLY A 192 9.88 1.87 -7.05
C GLY A 192 9.97 1.70 -8.57
N ASN A 193 10.53 0.56 -8.99
CA ASN A 193 10.51 0.10 -10.36
C ASN A 193 9.18 -0.56 -10.70
N LEU A 194 8.71 -0.36 -11.94
CA LEU A 194 7.54 -1.01 -12.48
C LEU A 194 7.96 -2.11 -13.46
N PHE A 195 7.55 -3.35 -13.20
CA PHE A 195 7.78 -4.50 -14.09
C PHE A 195 6.46 -4.91 -14.73
N LEU A 196 6.38 -4.79 -16.04
CA LEU A 196 5.20 -5.08 -16.85
C LEU A 196 5.38 -6.38 -17.61
N ASP A 197 4.56 -7.37 -17.28
CA ASP A 197 4.51 -8.65 -17.97
C ASP A 197 3.14 -9.31 -17.83
N ALA A 198 2.87 -10.28 -18.70
CA ALA A 198 1.69 -11.12 -18.66
C ALA A 198 2.10 -12.57 -18.96
N GLY A 199 1.31 -13.54 -18.52
CA GLY A 199 1.58 -14.94 -18.90
C GLY A 199 1.57 -15.14 -20.41
N SER A 200 2.27 -16.17 -20.90
CA SER A 200 2.52 -16.41 -22.34
C SER A 200 1.28 -16.46 -23.23
N SER A 201 0.09 -16.68 -22.66
CA SER A 201 -1.21 -16.66 -23.36
C SER A 201 -2.22 -15.75 -22.65
N SER A 202 -1.73 -14.72 -21.97
CA SER A 202 -2.50 -13.77 -21.18
C SER A 202 -2.22 -12.34 -21.62
N THR A 203 -3.15 -11.46 -21.29
CA THR A 203 -3.10 -10.04 -21.64
C THR A 203 -3.27 -9.18 -20.41
N LEU A 204 -2.37 -8.22 -20.23
CA LEU A 204 -2.49 -7.11 -19.29
C LEU A 204 -2.90 -5.86 -20.07
N ASN A 205 -4.08 -5.31 -19.76
CA ASN A 205 -4.56 -4.04 -20.30
C ASN A 205 -4.59 -3.00 -19.18
N ILE A 206 -4.01 -1.82 -19.42
CA ILE A 206 -4.05 -0.69 -18.50
C ILE A 206 -4.58 0.54 -19.25
N GLN A 207 -5.71 1.07 -18.83
CA GLN A 207 -6.35 2.23 -19.46
C GLN A 207 -6.02 3.54 -18.75
N GLY A 208 -5.67 3.47 -17.46
CA GLY A 208 -5.30 4.65 -16.68
C GLY A 208 -3.82 5.03 -16.83
N GLN A 209 -3.51 6.27 -16.46
CA GLN A 209 -2.13 6.77 -16.42
C GLN A 209 -1.24 5.82 -15.60
N THR A 210 -0.10 5.43 -16.18
CA THR A 210 0.85 4.47 -15.61
C THR A 210 2.16 5.17 -15.30
N THR A 211 2.54 5.20 -14.03
CA THR A 211 3.72 5.95 -13.57
C THR A 211 4.61 5.14 -12.65
N ALA A 212 5.90 5.45 -12.66
CA ALA A 212 6.88 4.86 -11.76
C ALA A 212 7.89 5.92 -11.32
N SER A 213 8.43 5.82 -10.11
CA SER A 213 9.45 6.78 -9.65
C SER A 213 10.89 6.35 -9.97
N ASN A 214 11.06 5.11 -10.42
CA ASN A 214 12.32 4.60 -10.93
C ASN A 214 12.16 4.07 -12.37
N GLY A 215 12.70 2.90 -12.72
CA GLY A 215 12.61 2.35 -14.07
C GLY A 215 11.27 1.68 -14.37
N ILE A 216 10.80 1.83 -15.61
CA ILE A 216 9.70 1.04 -16.16
C ILE A 216 10.30 -0.03 -17.06
N TYR A 217 9.96 -1.28 -16.81
CA TYR A 217 10.51 -2.45 -17.49
C TYR A 217 9.40 -3.24 -18.15
N ARG A 218 9.67 -3.74 -19.35
CA ARG A 218 8.93 -4.83 -19.98
C ARG A 218 9.64 -6.13 -19.66
N GLY A 219 9.02 -7.02 -18.89
CA GLY A 219 9.58 -8.32 -18.47
C GLY A 219 9.57 -8.54 -16.95
N TRP A 220 10.08 -9.69 -16.50
CA TRP A 220 10.03 -10.14 -15.10
C TRP A 220 11.09 -9.48 -14.24
N LYS A 221 10.83 -9.24 -12.95
CA LYS A 221 11.88 -8.82 -12.00
C LYS A 221 12.84 -9.96 -11.64
N HIS A 222 12.29 -11.15 -11.43
CA HIS A 222 12.99 -12.31 -10.86
C HIS A 222 13.95 -13.03 -11.83
N ASP A 223 13.86 -12.76 -13.12
CA ASP A 223 14.71 -13.34 -14.17
C ASP A 223 14.73 -12.42 -15.39
N ASN A 224 15.63 -12.66 -16.34
CA ASN A 224 15.69 -11.94 -17.62
C ASN A 224 14.65 -12.46 -18.65
N GLY A 225 13.42 -12.70 -18.19
CA GLY A 225 12.31 -13.21 -19.00
C GLY A 225 11.32 -12.13 -19.42
N CYS A 226 10.60 -12.39 -20.50
CA CYS A 226 9.48 -11.57 -20.98
C CYS A 226 8.48 -12.49 -21.70
N SER A 227 7.18 -12.33 -21.42
CA SER A 227 6.11 -13.11 -22.04
C SER A 227 4.78 -12.35 -22.13
N GLY A 228 3.84 -12.88 -22.91
CA GLY A 228 2.46 -12.39 -22.96
C GLY A 228 2.29 -11.02 -23.63
N THR A 229 1.06 -10.52 -23.59
CA THR A 229 0.69 -9.24 -24.21
C THR A 229 0.47 -8.19 -23.13
N VAL A 230 1.14 -7.04 -23.26
CA VAL A 230 0.92 -5.87 -22.39
C VAL A 230 0.47 -4.72 -23.26
N ASN A 231 -0.68 -4.14 -22.95
CA ASN A 231 -1.21 -2.95 -23.61
C ASN A 231 -1.47 -1.83 -22.61
N ILE A 232 -1.08 -0.61 -22.96
CA ILE A 232 -1.39 0.60 -22.17
C ILE A 232 -2.02 1.64 -23.08
N ALA A 233 -3.01 2.37 -22.59
CA ALA A 233 -3.63 3.46 -23.33
C ALA A 233 -2.63 4.61 -23.58
N ASP A 234 -2.66 5.18 -24.79
CA ASP A 234 -2.04 6.47 -25.10
C ASP A 234 -2.95 7.64 -24.70
N ASP A 235 -2.50 8.89 -24.90
CA ASP A 235 -3.26 10.10 -24.56
C ASP A 235 -4.65 10.20 -25.25
N SER A 236 -4.89 9.42 -26.32
CA SER A 236 -6.21 9.34 -26.98
C SER A 236 -7.13 8.28 -26.37
N GLY A 237 -6.67 7.51 -25.38
CA GLY A 237 -7.37 6.35 -24.84
C GLY A 237 -7.19 5.08 -25.67
N THR A 238 -6.34 5.09 -26.71
CA THR A 238 -6.13 3.93 -27.58
C THR A 238 -5.10 3.00 -26.95
N LEU A 239 -5.46 1.71 -26.75
CA LEU A 239 -4.53 0.71 -26.26
C LEU A 239 -3.39 0.47 -27.26
N ARG A 240 -2.14 0.67 -26.82
CA ARG A 240 -0.92 0.39 -27.57
C ARG A 240 -0.13 -0.73 -26.89
N SER A 241 0.36 -1.69 -27.67
CA SER A 241 1.15 -2.81 -27.16
C SER A 241 2.59 -2.39 -26.84
N ILE A 242 3.12 -2.91 -25.74
CA ILE A 242 4.55 -2.84 -25.42
C ILE A 242 5.21 -4.14 -25.87
N ASN A 243 6.08 -4.02 -26.88
CA ASN A 243 6.75 -5.17 -27.49
C ASN A 243 7.58 -5.95 -26.47
N CYS A 244 7.38 -7.27 -26.45
CA CYS A 244 8.21 -8.20 -25.71
C CYS A 244 9.40 -8.62 -26.56
N GLY A 245 10.62 -8.35 -26.09
CA GLY A 245 11.86 -8.73 -26.76
C GLY A 245 12.31 -10.15 -26.39
N THR A 246 13.60 -10.45 -26.61
CA THR A 246 14.23 -11.71 -26.21
C THR A 246 14.53 -11.81 -24.70
N GLY A 247 14.25 -10.75 -23.94
CA GLY A 247 14.46 -10.67 -22.50
C GLY A 247 13.85 -9.39 -21.92
N ARG A 248 14.12 -9.13 -20.63
CA ARG A 248 13.65 -7.92 -19.95
C ARG A 248 14.31 -6.68 -20.55
N THR A 249 13.52 -5.66 -20.82
CA THR A 249 13.99 -4.37 -21.37
C THR A 249 13.49 -3.21 -20.52
N GLN A 250 14.37 -2.29 -20.16
CA GLN A 250 13.96 -1.00 -19.59
C GLN A 250 13.46 -0.09 -20.71
N LEU A 251 12.28 0.50 -20.53
CA LEU A 251 11.68 1.40 -21.50
C LEU A 251 12.24 2.81 -21.32
N ALA A 252 12.82 3.37 -22.38
CA ALA A 252 13.38 4.71 -22.34
C ALA A 252 12.26 5.77 -22.28
N ALA A 253 12.47 6.83 -21.50
CA ALA A 253 11.47 7.91 -21.35
C ALA A 253 11.07 8.56 -22.68
N ALA A 254 12.02 8.67 -23.62
CA ALA A 254 11.74 9.20 -24.97
C ALA A 254 10.76 8.30 -25.76
N ASP A 255 10.96 6.98 -25.71
CA ASP A 255 10.11 6.01 -26.41
C ASP A 255 8.70 5.96 -25.79
N LEU A 256 8.64 6.01 -24.45
CA LEU A 256 7.38 6.10 -23.72
C LEU A 256 6.60 7.36 -24.11
N ARG A 257 7.27 8.52 -24.12
CA ARG A 257 6.64 9.80 -24.52
C ARG A 257 6.18 9.79 -25.97
N ALA A 258 6.95 9.20 -26.87
CA ALA A 258 6.61 9.10 -28.29
C ALA A 258 5.39 8.18 -28.54
N THR A 259 5.27 7.10 -27.77
CA THR A 259 4.22 6.08 -27.96
C THR A 259 2.93 6.39 -27.20
N PHE A 260 3.05 6.86 -25.96
CA PHE A 260 1.94 6.98 -25.01
C PHE A 260 1.64 8.44 -24.63
N GLY A 261 2.45 9.41 -25.04
CA GLY A 261 2.30 10.80 -24.63
C GLY A 261 2.55 10.98 -23.13
N ASN A 262 1.61 11.60 -22.42
CA ASN A 262 1.69 11.81 -20.97
C ASN A 262 1.12 10.64 -20.14
N GLN A 263 0.52 9.62 -20.76
CA GLN A 263 -0.06 8.46 -20.06
C GLN A 263 0.99 7.57 -19.38
N VAL A 264 2.19 7.41 -19.95
CA VAL A 264 3.23 6.55 -19.39
C VAL A 264 4.51 7.34 -19.15
N LYS A 265 4.88 7.53 -17.89
CA LYS A 265 6.02 8.40 -17.52
C LYS A 265 6.63 8.06 -16.18
N THR A 266 7.87 8.51 -15.98
CA THR A 266 8.51 8.48 -14.67
C THR A 266 8.25 9.79 -13.91
N LEU A 267 8.11 9.70 -12.58
CA LEU A 267 7.85 10.84 -11.70
C LEU A 267 8.82 10.86 -10.50
N PRO A 268 8.93 11.96 -9.74
CA PRO A 268 9.58 11.91 -8.43
C PRO A 268 8.81 11.03 -7.45
N VAL A 269 9.53 10.44 -6.49
CA VAL A 269 8.94 9.66 -5.39
C VAL A 269 7.90 10.49 -4.66
N LEU A 270 6.72 9.90 -4.47
CA LEU A 270 5.59 10.49 -3.74
C LEU A 270 5.74 10.23 -2.25
N ASP A 271 5.45 11.23 -1.42
CA ASP A 271 5.39 11.06 0.03
C ASP A 271 4.07 10.38 0.39
N VAL A 272 4.13 9.17 0.98
CA VAL A 272 2.99 8.31 1.31
C VAL A 272 2.89 8.06 2.81
N PRO A 273 1.69 7.73 3.36
CA PRO A 273 1.55 7.37 4.76
C PRO A 273 2.38 6.14 5.09
N THR A 274 2.73 5.98 6.36
CA THR A 274 3.56 4.85 6.79
C THR A 274 2.70 3.77 7.40
N ILE A 275 3.18 2.52 7.38
CA ILE A 275 2.49 1.41 8.07
C ILE A 275 2.37 1.65 9.59
N ALA A 276 3.18 2.54 10.16
CA ALA A 276 3.07 2.95 11.56
C ALA A 276 1.73 3.63 11.89
N ASP A 277 1.09 4.26 10.90
CA ASP A 277 -0.21 4.92 11.07
C ASP A 277 -1.35 3.92 11.27
N MET A 278 -1.14 2.66 10.86
CA MET A 278 -2.07 1.54 11.05
C MET A 278 -1.88 0.79 12.36
N GLN A 279 -0.82 1.08 13.13
CA GLN A 279 -0.53 0.36 14.37
C GLN A 279 -1.42 0.87 15.53
N PRO A 280 -1.72 0.06 16.57
CA PRO A 280 -2.60 0.46 17.66
C PRO A 280 -1.85 1.34 18.68
N ARG A 281 -1.45 2.54 18.24
CA ARG A 281 -0.67 3.51 19.02
C ARG A 281 -1.48 4.76 19.33
N SER A 282 -1.15 5.42 20.43
CA SER A 282 -1.78 6.68 20.84
C SER A 282 -1.62 7.82 19.82
N THR A 283 -0.62 7.75 18.94
CA THR A 283 -0.38 8.76 17.89
C THR A 283 -0.80 8.31 16.49
N ALA A 284 -1.19 7.05 16.31
CA ALA A 284 -1.48 6.48 15.00
C ALA A 284 -2.89 6.85 14.52
N GLN A 285 -2.98 7.33 13.28
CA GLN A 285 -4.21 7.90 12.72
C GLN A 285 -5.38 6.92 12.78
N TYR A 286 -5.21 5.68 12.29
CA TYR A 286 -6.30 4.73 12.19
C TYR A 286 -6.81 4.29 13.56
N TRP A 287 -5.92 4.17 14.55
CA TRP A 287 -6.33 3.89 15.92
C TRP A 287 -7.06 5.08 16.56
N GLN A 288 -6.56 6.31 16.39
CA GLN A 288 -7.15 7.50 17.03
C GLN A 288 -8.50 7.88 16.43
N LYS A 289 -8.67 7.72 15.12
CA LYS A 289 -9.88 8.10 14.40
C LYS A 289 -10.89 6.98 14.20
N ALA A 290 -10.60 5.77 14.66
CA ALA A 290 -11.59 4.70 14.63
C ALA A 290 -12.83 5.05 15.46
N ASP A 291 -14.01 4.79 14.92
CA ASP A 291 -15.26 4.95 15.65
C ASP A 291 -15.45 3.81 16.64
N VAL A 292 -15.10 2.59 16.25
CA VAL A 292 -15.16 1.39 17.08
C VAL A 292 -13.81 0.67 17.11
N ARG A 293 -13.38 0.26 18.31
CA ARG A 293 -12.15 -0.51 18.54
C ARG A 293 -12.46 -1.81 19.24
N ILE A 294 -11.93 -2.91 18.71
CA ILE A 294 -12.13 -4.26 19.24
C ILE A 294 -10.76 -4.87 19.49
N VAL A 295 -10.55 -5.36 20.71
CA VAL A 295 -9.31 -6.02 21.11
C VAL A 295 -9.63 -7.47 21.47
N LEU A 296 -9.00 -8.43 20.80
CA LEU A 296 -9.04 -9.82 21.23
C LEU A 296 -7.94 -10.06 22.28
N LYS A 297 -8.36 -10.18 23.54
CA LYS A 297 -7.47 -10.26 24.70
C LYS A 297 -7.25 -11.69 25.16
N LEU A 298 -6.00 -12.06 25.43
CA LEU A 298 -5.65 -13.29 26.13
C LEU A 298 -6.00 -13.15 27.62
N THR A 299 -7.00 -13.87 28.09
CA THR A 299 -7.49 -13.80 29.47
C THR A 299 -6.96 -14.93 30.36
N ALA A 300 -6.54 -16.04 29.76
CA ALA A 300 -5.92 -17.16 30.47
C ALA A 300 -5.03 -18.00 29.54
N GLY A 301 -3.99 -18.62 30.11
CA GLY A 301 -3.10 -19.51 29.37
C GLY A 301 -2.00 -18.78 28.59
N THR A 302 -1.61 -19.33 27.44
CA THR A 302 -0.55 -18.81 26.57
C THR A 302 -1.12 -18.40 25.22
N SER A 303 -0.39 -17.58 24.46
CA SER A 303 -0.85 -17.08 23.14
C SER A 303 -1.27 -18.16 22.14
N SER A 304 -0.79 -19.40 22.23
CA SER A 304 -1.09 -20.46 21.25
C SER A 304 -2.19 -21.46 21.65
N VAL A 305 -2.60 -21.48 22.93
CA VAL A 305 -3.59 -22.45 23.47
C VAL A 305 -4.46 -21.83 24.58
N GLY A 306 -4.56 -20.50 24.58
CA GLY A 306 -5.18 -19.73 25.66
C GLY A 306 -6.68 -19.51 25.49
N THR A 307 -7.29 -18.90 26.50
CA THR A 307 -8.64 -18.34 26.39
C THR A 307 -8.54 -16.92 25.89
N TRP A 308 -9.23 -16.65 24.79
CA TRP A 308 -9.25 -15.34 24.14
C TRP A 308 -10.65 -14.75 24.21
N THR A 309 -10.75 -13.46 24.53
CA THR A 309 -12.03 -12.79 24.74
C THR A 309 -12.03 -11.42 24.03
N PRO A 310 -13.04 -11.13 23.19
CA PRO A 310 -13.12 -9.83 22.53
C PRO A 310 -13.67 -8.76 23.47
N TYR A 311 -13.06 -7.59 23.44
CA TYR A 311 -13.49 -6.41 24.20
C TYR A 311 -13.61 -5.19 23.30
N PHE A 312 -14.66 -4.40 23.51
CA PHE A 312 -14.73 -3.05 22.97
C PHE A 312 -13.94 -2.11 23.86
N VAL A 313 -13.15 -1.21 23.28
CA VAL A 313 -12.29 -0.29 24.02
C VAL A 313 -12.39 1.14 23.52
N ARG A 314 -12.05 2.10 24.39
CA ARG A 314 -11.79 3.49 23.99
C ARG A 314 -10.39 3.63 23.40
N ALA A 315 -10.09 4.81 22.86
CA ALA A 315 -8.78 5.13 22.27
C ALA A 315 -7.60 5.02 23.26
N ASP A 316 -7.86 5.12 24.57
CA ASP A 316 -6.87 4.94 25.64
C ASP A 316 -6.71 3.48 26.12
N GLY A 317 -7.42 2.53 25.47
CA GLY A 317 -7.41 1.11 25.84
C GLY A 317 -8.36 0.75 26.98
N THR A 318 -9.14 1.70 27.53
CA THR A 318 -10.11 1.38 28.58
C THR A 318 -11.27 0.56 28.02
N GLN A 319 -11.64 -0.52 28.73
CA GLN A 319 -12.78 -1.36 28.35
C GLN A 319 -14.09 -0.56 28.38
N ILE A 320 -14.93 -0.78 27.37
CA ILE A 320 -16.34 -0.37 27.37
C ILE A 320 -17.17 -1.55 27.84
N THR A 321 -17.78 -1.41 29.02
CA THR A 321 -18.59 -2.47 29.65
C THR A 321 -20.07 -2.37 29.25
N GLY A 322 -20.80 -3.48 29.37
CA GLY A 322 -22.26 -3.51 29.13
C GLY A 322 -22.67 -3.74 27.68
N ILE A 323 -21.72 -4.02 26.79
CA ILE A 323 -21.99 -4.38 25.40
C ILE A 323 -22.10 -5.91 25.29
N THR A 324 -23.25 -6.40 24.83
CA THR A 324 -23.45 -7.80 24.47
C THR A 324 -23.42 -7.94 22.96
N CYS A 325 -22.44 -8.66 22.42
CA CYS A 325 -22.21 -8.79 20.99
C CYS A 325 -21.92 -10.25 20.61
N THR A 326 -22.85 -10.90 19.92
CA THR A 326 -22.69 -12.29 19.45
C THR A 326 -21.97 -12.40 18.10
N ALA A 327 -21.54 -11.27 17.55
CA ALA A 327 -20.88 -11.18 16.26
C ALA A 327 -19.38 -11.55 16.30
N LEU A 328 -18.80 -11.66 17.50
CA LEU A 328 -17.36 -11.79 17.71
C LEU A 328 -17.05 -13.11 18.42
N THR A 329 -16.19 -13.92 17.81
CA THR A 329 -15.69 -15.17 18.40
C THR A 329 -14.19 -15.31 18.22
N ALA A 330 -13.56 -16.15 19.04
CA ALA A 330 -12.14 -16.46 18.91
C ALA A 330 -11.96 -17.90 18.41
N SER A 331 -11.06 -18.12 17.45
CA SER A 331 -10.64 -19.46 17.01
C SER A 331 -9.11 -19.59 17.07
N GLN A 332 -8.63 -20.83 17.16
CA GLN A 332 -7.20 -21.18 17.21
C GLN A 332 -6.89 -22.40 16.32
N THR A 333 -7.78 -22.71 15.37
CA THR A 333 -7.75 -23.98 14.62
C THR A 333 -7.26 -23.81 13.19
N PHE A 334 -7.37 -22.62 12.60
CA PHE A 334 -6.96 -22.34 11.24
C PHE A 334 -5.43 -22.39 11.07
N ARG A 335 -4.92 -23.29 10.22
CA ARG A 335 -3.51 -23.42 9.87
C ARG A 335 -3.24 -22.68 8.56
N ASP A 336 -2.43 -21.63 8.63
CA ASP A 336 -2.00 -20.86 7.45
C ASP A 336 -0.73 -21.48 6.86
N ASN A 337 -0.81 -22.13 5.69
CA ASN A 337 0.34 -22.81 5.09
C ASN A 337 1.51 -21.87 4.79
N ARG A 338 1.24 -20.59 4.52
CA ARG A 338 2.28 -19.63 4.14
C ARG A 338 3.11 -19.22 5.35
N GLU A 339 2.50 -19.06 6.51
CA GLU A 339 3.24 -18.73 7.75
C GLU A 339 3.69 -19.98 8.53
N ALA A 340 2.95 -21.09 8.42
CA ALA A 340 3.27 -22.34 9.12
C ALA A 340 4.67 -22.87 8.78
N GLN A 341 5.19 -22.59 7.57
CA GLN A 341 6.55 -22.99 7.19
C GLN A 341 7.64 -22.45 8.15
N TYR A 342 7.44 -21.30 8.77
CA TYR A 342 8.38 -20.75 9.76
C TYR A 342 8.30 -21.48 11.10
N TRP A 343 7.08 -21.86 11.47
CA TRP A 343 6.79 -22.45 12.77
C TRP A 343 7.01 -23.96 12.81
N GLU A 344 6.98 -24.62 11.67
CA GLU A 344 7.17 -26.07 11.55
C GLU A 344 8.59 -26.45 11.08
N ASP A 345 9.39 -25.47 10.65
CA ASP A 345 10.80 -25.68 10.31
C ASP A 345 11.67 -25.70 11.58
N SER A 346 12.32 -26.84 11.79
CA SER A 346 13.24 -27.06 12.92
C SER A 346 14.40 -26.07 12.98
N THR A 347 14.75 -25.43 11.86
CA THR A 347 15.82 -24.44 11.74
C THR A 347 15.36 -22.99 11.94
N LYS A 348 14.04 -22.73 11.92
CA LYS A 348 13.46 -21.37 11.96
C LYS A 348 12.59 -21.08 13.20
N GLY A 349 12.51 -21.99 14.16
CA GLY A 349 11.91 -21.73 15.48
C GLY A 349 11.09 -22.86 16.08
N ASN A 350 10.67 -23.86 15.29
CA ASN A 350 9.97 -25.08 15.72
C ASN A 350 8.92 -24.89 16.85
N ASN A 351 7.81 -24.21 16.54
CA ASN A 351 6.66 -24.12 17.43
C ASN A 351 5.37 -24.46 16.69
N ALA A 352 5.05 -25.75 16.61
CA ALA A 352 3.86 -26.25 15.91
C ALA A 352 2.53 -25.64 16.37
N ASN A 353 2.44 -25.12 17.60
CA ASN A 353 1.23 -24.45 18.08
C ASN A 353 1.02 -23.07 17.41
N ARG A 354 2.10 -22.41 16.95
CA ARG A 354 2.03 -21.13 16.22
C ARG A 354 1.85 -21.29 14.71
N ALA A 355 1.89 -22.52 14.19
CA ALA A 355 1.46 -22.80 12.83
C ALA A 355 -0.04 -22.54 12.60
N LYS A 356 -0.82 -22.51 13.70
CA LYS A 356 -2.23 -22.13 13.69
C LYS A 356 -2.39 -20.66 14.07
N ARG A 357 -3.30 -19.99 13.38
CA ARG A 357 -3.70 -18.62 13.67
C ARG A 357 -4.63 -18.59 14.87
N VAL A 358 -4.40 -17.64 15.77
CA VAL A 358 -5.43 -17.13 16.67
C VAL A 358 -6.25 -16.12 15.85
N THR A 359 -7.53 -16.38 15.66
CA THR A 359 -8.40 -15.51 14.87
C THR A 359 -9.45 -14.81 15.72
N LEU A 360 -9.71 -13.54 15.40
CA LEU A 360 -10.93 -12.84 15.78
C LEU A 360 -11.91 -13.01 14.60
N ASP A 361 -12.87 -13.91 14.76
CA ASP A 361 -13.89 -14.18 13.75
C ASP A 361 -15.05 -13.19 13.95
N VAL A 362 -15.43 -12.52 12.86
CA VAL A 362 -16.37 -11.41 12.86
C VAL A 362 -17.47 -11.66 11.83
N ASP A 363 -18.69 -11.89 12.31
CA ASP A 363 -19.88 -11.81 11.48
C ASP A 363 -20.20 -10.33 11.22
N VAL A 364 -19.86 -9.85 10.03
CA VAL A 364 -19.90 -8.42 9.68
C VAL A 364 -21.30 -7.83 9.88
N ARG A 365 -22.35 -8.57 9.51
CA ARG A 365 -23.73 -8.07 9.57
C ARG A 365 -24.27 -8.05 10.99
N LYS A 366 -23.96 -9.07 11.79
CA LYS A 366 -24.30 -9.08 13.23
C LYS A 366 -23.51 -8.01 13.98
N LEU A 367 -22.27 -7.73 13.57
CA LEU A 367 -21.46 -6.67 14.18
C LEU A 367 -22.13 -5.31 13.95
N LEU A 368 -22.57 -5.01 12.72
CA LEU A 368 -23.30 -3.76 12.43
C LEU A 368 -24.58 -3.64 13.27
N ALA A 369 -25.35 -4.73 13.42
CA ALA A 369 -26.55 -4.73 14.28
C ALA A 369 -26.21 -4.47 15.76
N CYS A 370 -25.16 -5.13 16.25
CA CYS A 370 -24.66 -4.95 17.60
C CYS A 370 -24.16 -3.51 17.85
N MET A 371 -23.45 -2.92 16.90
CA MET A 371 -22.99 -1.54 16.98
C MET A 371 -24.14 -0.55 17.00
N GLN A 372 -25.15 -0.76 16.15
CA GLN A 372 -26.35 0.09 16.13
C GLN A 372 -27.13 0.01 17.44
N ALA A 373 -27.30 -1.20 17.99
CA ALA A 373 -27.97 -1.41 19.28
C ALA A 373 -27.23 -0.74 20.45
N ASN A 374 -25.89 -0.66 20.38
CA ASN A 374 -25.03 -0.11 21.43
C ASN A 374 -24.45 1.27 21.08
N ARG A 375 -25.03 1.99 20.10
CA ARG A 375 -24.48 3.24 19.54
C ARG A 375 -24.12 4.28 20.59
N THR A 376 -24.89 4.41 21.67
CA THR A 376 -24.60 5.35 22.75
C THR A 376 -23.33 4.98 23.53
N LEU A 377 -23.15 3.70 23.86
CA LEU A 377 -21.98 3.23 24.59
C LEU A 377 -20.72 3.28 23.73
N LEU A 378 -20.87 3.06 22.42
CA LEU A 378 -19.81 3.10 21.43
C LEU A 378 -19.46 4.52 20.96
N GLY A 379 -20.21 5.55 21.38
CA GLY A 379 -19.96 6.94 20.95
C GLY A 379 -20.43 7.26 19.52
N LEU A 380 -21.26 6.40 18.92
CA LEU A 380 -21.80 6.56 17.56
C LEU A 380 -23.07 7.44 17.53
N ASN A 381 -23.29 8.33 18.50
CA ASN A 381 -24.53 9.13 18.54
C ASN A 381 -24.41 10.45 17.77
N PRO A 382 -25.49 10.91 17.11
CA PRO A 382 -26.81 10.27 16.95
C PRO A 382 -26.91 9.32 15.75
N SER A 383 -25.93 9.34 14.84
CA SER A 383 -25.97 8.72 13.51
C SER A 383 -25.98 7.18 13.52
N GLY A 384 -25.51 6.57 14.60
CA GLY A 384 -25.32 5.13 14.71
C GLY A 384 -24.32 4.62 13.68
N ILE A 385 -24.64 3.49 13.03
CA ILE A 385 -23.79 2.92 11.98
C ILE A 385 -23.78 3.74 10.68
N ALA A 386 -24.65 4.75 10.53
CA ALA A 386 -24.66 5.69 9.41
C ALA A 386 -23.88 6.99 9.71
N GLU A 387 -22.90 6.92 10.61
CA GLU A 387 -21.95 8.01 10.84
C GLU A 387 -21.26 8.42 9.53
N THR A 388 -20.92 9.70 9.40
CA THR A 388 -20.35 10.32 8.20
C THR A 388 -18.99 10.98 8.46
N THR A 389 -18.55 11.02 9.72
CA THR A 389 -17.21 11.42 10.13
C THR A 389 -16.16 10.64 9.34
N GLU A 390 -15.13 11.34 8.85
CA GLU A 390 -14.10 10.76 7.96
C GLU A 390 -14.63 10.04 6.70
N GLY A 391 -15.89 10.29 6.30
CA GLY A 391 -16.54 9.67 5.14
C GLY A 391 -17.38 8.43 5.47
N GLY A 392 -17.41 7.97 6.71
CA GLY A 392 -18.22 6.83 7.14
C GLY A 392 -17.63 6.07 8.31
N LEU A 393 -18.07 4.82 8.51
CA LEU A 393 -17.73 4.03 9.69
C LEU A 393 -16.32 3.43 9.60
N VAL A 394 -15.51 3.63 10.63
CA VAL A 394 -14.17 3.02 10.77
C VAL A 394 -14.16 2.07 11.97
N VAL A 395 -13.87 0.79 11.71
CA VAL A 395 -13.75 -0.26 12.73
C VAL A 395 -12.32 -0.76 12.77
N TYR A 396 -11.68 -0.61 13.92
CA TYR A 396 -10.31 -1.06 14.16
C TYR A 396 -10.31 -2.31 15.04
N MET A 397 -9.55 -3.32 14.65
CA MET A 397 -9.46 -4.60 15.35
C MET A 397 -7.99 -4.97 15.57
N THR A 398 -7.66 -5.42 16.77
CA THR A 398 -6.30 -5.87 17.12
C THR A 398 -6.35 -6.90 18.22
N PHE A 399 -5.19 -7.33 18.70
CA PHE A 399 -5.03 -8.38 19.70
C PHE A 399 -4.39 -7.78 20.94
N ASP A 400 -4.37 -8.53 22.03
CA ASP A 400 -3.50 -8.26 23.16
C ASP A 400 -3.19 -9.60 23.81
N ASP A 401 -1.96 -10.08 23.64
CA ASP A 401 -1.51 -11.36 24.15
C ASP A 401 -0.85 -11.27 25.54
N THR A 402 -0.89 -10.09 26.18
CA THR A 402 -0.41 -9.93 27.55
C THR A 402 -1.44 -10.53 28.52
N THR A 403 -0.97 -11.19 29.59
CA THR A 403 -1.84 -11.84 30.58
C THR A 403 -2.39 -10.89 31.65
N GLY A 404 -1.96 -9.62 31.65
CA GLY A 404 -2.46 -8.59 32.56
C GLY A 404 -3.90 -8.17 32.24
N SER A 405 -4.62 -7.65 33.23
CA SER A 405 -6.01 -7.19 33.05
C SER A 405 -6.14 -5.89 32.25
N SER A 406 -5.07 -5.11 32.13
CA SER A 406 -5.07 -3.91 31.28
C SER A 406 -4.92 -4.29 29.80
N MET A 407 -5.50 -3.48 28.92
CA MET A 407 -5.44 -3.69 27.48
C MET A 407 -4.46 -2.72 26.82
N LEU A 408 -3.59 -3.23 25.95
CA LEU A 408 -2.70 -2.47 25.06
C LEU A 408 -1.77 -1.45 25.75
N THR A 409 -1.55 -1.56 27.07
CA THR A 409 -0.84 -0.50 27.85
C THR A 409 0.56 -0.20 27.31
N SER A 410 1.32 -1.24 26.96
CA SER A 410 2.67 -1.11 26.39
C SER A 410 2.63 -0.59 24.96
N VAL A 411 1.73 -1.13 24.13
CA VAL A 411 1.65 -0.83 22.69
C VAL A 411 1.16 0.60 22.45
N LEU A 412 0.18 1.07 23.22
CA LEU A 412 -0.30 2.46 23.17
C LEU A 412 0.76 3.48 23.57
N ALA A 413 1.66 3.10 24.49
CA ALA A 413 2.83 3.89 24.89
C ALA A 413 3.99 3.81 23.89
N GLY A 414 3.81 3.09 22.76
CA GLY A 414 4.83 2.95 21.72
C GLY A 414 5.91 1.92 22.03
N ALA A 415 5.72 1.06 23.03
CA ALA A 415 6.66 -0.02 23.30
C ALA A 415 6.62 -1.04 22.16
N THR A 416 7.79 -1.33 21.59
CA THR A 416 7.95 -2.24 20.46
C THR A 416 8.19 -3.70 20.87
N ALA A 417 8.20 -4.03 22.16
CA ALA A 417 8.83 -5.26 22.67
C ALA A 417 8.10 -6.00 23.81
N SER A 418 6.82 -5.73 24.09
CA SER A 418 6.10 -6.40 25.20
C SER A 418 4.80 -7.06 24.73
N GLY A 419 4.87 -8.37 24.45
CA GLY A 419 3.80 -9.19 23.80
C GLY A 419 4.13 -9.50 22.33
N SER A 420 3.50 -10.48 21.68
CA SER A 420 3.76 -10.85 20.27
C SER A 420 3.22 -9.86 19.22
N ILE A 421 2.55 -8.78 19.66
CA ILE A 421 2.35 -7.55 18.86
C ILE A 421 3.63 -6.69 18.86
N SER A 422 4.69 -7.20 19.50
CA SER A 422 6.06 -6.72 19.40
C SER A 422 6.46 -6.61 17.93
N GLN A 423 6.57 -5.38 17.48
CA GLN A 423 6.94 -4.96 16.12
C GLN A 423 8.41 -5.27 15.77
N GLY A 424 9.11 -6.01 16.63
CA GLY A 424 10.46 -6.47 16.40
C GLY A 424 10.54 -7.99 16.42
N SER A 425 10.43 -8.64 15.26
CA SER A 425 11.15 -9.89 14.97
C SER A 425 11.11 -10.22 13.48
N SER A 426 12.16 -10.88 12.98
CA SER A 426 12.20 -11.53 11.67
C SER A 426 11.38 -12.83 11.63
N THR A 427 10.35 -12.95 12.46
CA THR A 427 9.46 -14.12 12.55
C THR A 427 8.02 -13.66 12.42
N PRO A 428 7.20 -14.34 11.60
CA PRO A 428 5.80 -13.95 11.47
C PRO A 428 5.08 -14.12 12.80
N ASN A 429 4.03 -13.36 13.08
CA ASN A 429 3.12 -13.73 14.18
C ASN A 429 2.00 -14.65 13.67
N ASN A 430 1.09 -15.04 14.57
CA ASN A 430 0.00 -15.94 14.23
C ASN A 430 -1.38 -15.34 14.54
N TYR A 431 -1.56 -14.02 14.43
CA TYR A 431 -2.87 -13.38 14.61
C TYR A 431 -3.55 -13.12 13.28
N ALA A 432 -4.89 -13.18 13.26
CA ALA A 432 -5.65 -12.72 12.10
C ALA A 432 -7.09 -12.29 12.45
N VAL A 433 -7.63 -11.29 11.76
CA VAL A 433 -9.06 -10.97 11.80
C VAL A 433 -9.75 -11.70 10.64
N ARG A 434 -10.76 -12.51 10.92
CA ARG A 434 -11.57 -13.17 9.88
C ARG A 434 -12.92 -12.50 9.73
N LEU A 435 -13.22 -11.97 8.55
CA LEU A 435 -14.50 -11.36 8.21
C LEU A 435 -15.38 -12.40 7.52
N GLU A 436 -16.57 -12.62 8.07
CA GLU A 436 -17.57 -13.57 7.59
C GLU A 436 -18.91 -12.89 7.34
N ASN A 437 -19.73 -13.50 6.48
CA ASN A 437 -21.09 -13.04 6.16
C ASN A 437 -21.14 -11.59 5.62
N GLY A 438 -20.07 -11.13 4.97
CA GLY A 438 -19.88 -9.77 4.48
C GLY A 438 -20.52 -9.45 3.13
N ALA A 439 -21.26 -10.39 2.52
CA ALA A 439 -21.80 -10.25 1.16
C ALA A 439 -22.59 -8.94 0.96
N THR A 440 -23.30 -8.51 2.01
CA THR A 440 -23.90 -7.17 2.10
C THR A 440 -23.40 -6.49 3.37
N LEU A 441 -22.97 -5.24 3.26
CA LEU A 441 -22.48 -4.45 4.40
C LEU A 441 -23.65 -3.75 5.11
N ARG A 442 -24.64 -4.54 5.54
CA ARG A 442 -25.87 -4.07 6.19
C ARG A 442 -26.15 -4.88 7.44
N SER A 443 -26.69 -4.21 8.46
CA SER A 443 -27.20 -4.85 9.67
C SER A 443 -28.14 -6.02 9.36
N THR A 444 -28.13 -7.04 10.21
CA THR A 444 -29.15 -8.11 10.19
C THR A 444 -30.54 -7.59 10.56
N THR A 445 -30.63 -6.45 11.24
CA THR A 445 -31.90 -5.80 11.57
C THR A 445 -32.29 -4.85 10.43
N GLY A 446 -33.32 -5.22 9.65
CA GLY A 446 -33.67 -4.52 8.42
C GLY A 446 -34.08 -3.03 8.56
N SER A 447 -34.46 -2.60 9.77
CA SER A 447 -34.79 -1.20 10.08
C SER A 447 -33.59 -0.33 10.40
N ASP A 448 -32.43 -0.92 10.64
CA ASP A 448 -31.21 -0.18 10.94
C ASP A 448 -30.74 0.61 9.70
N PRO A 449 -30.10 1.78 9.91
CA PRO A 449 -29.62 2.58 8.80
C PRO A 449 -28.47 1.86 8.07
N ILE A 450 -28.23 2.24 6.81
CA ILE A 450 -27.12 1.70 6.01
C ILE A 450 -25.88 2.54 6.31
N PRO A 451 -24.70 1.91 6.55
CA PRO A 451 -23.47 2.67 6.68
C PRO A 451 -23.17 3.52 5.44
N ALA A 452 -22.71 4.76 5.63
CA ALA A 452 -22.33 5.64 4.53
C ALA A 452 -21.11 5.10 3.74
N GLY A 453 -20.23 4.41 4.47
CA GLY A 453 -19.09 3.63 4.00
C GLY A 453 -18.54 2.81 5.18
N LEU A 454 -17.66 1.86 4.91
CA LEU A 454 -17.05 1.00 5.93
C LEU A 454 -15.55 0.80 5.67
N THR A 455 -14.71 1.17 6.63
CA THR A 455 -13.29 0.81 6.64
C THR A 455 -13.01 -0.12 7.81
N VAL A 456 -12.53 -1.33 7.50
CA VAL A 456 -12.07 -2.30 8.49
C VAL A 456 -10.56 -2.27 8.54
N VAL A 457 -10.00 -2.01 9.72
CA VAL A 457 -8.56 -1.89 9.94
C VAL A 457 -8.10 -2.94 10.93
N THR A 458 -6.98 -3.58 10.63
CA THR A 458 -6.20 -4.38 11.57
C THR A 458 -4.71 -4.18 11.32
N ASP A 459 -3.92 -4.19 12.39
CA ASP A 459 -2.45 -4.26 12.31
C ASP A 459 -1.96 -5.69 12.08
N GLU A 460 -2.87 -6.66 12.00
CA GLU A 460 -2.59 -8.08 11.81
C GLU A 460 -2.99 -8.58 10.41
N ALA A 461 -2.84 -9.88 10.16
CA ALA A 461 -3.40 -10.49 8.96
C ALA A 461 -4.93 -10.38 8.97
N MET A 462 -5.53 -10.27 7.79
CA MET A 462 -6.97 -10.33 7.58
C MET A 462 -7.31 -11.53 6.69
N ILE A 463 -8.40 -12.20 7.00
CA ILE A 463 -8.98 -13.27 6.20
C ILE A 463 -10.39 -12.82 5.79
N VAL A 464 -10.65 -12.67 4.50
CA VAL A 464 -11.98 -12.44 3.97
C VAL A 464 -12.56 -13.79 3.56
N GLN A 465 -13.61 -14.22 4.27
CA GLN A 465 -14.28 -15.50 4.00
C GLN A 465 -15.57 -15.28 3.24
N GLY A 466 -15.59 -15.78 2.00
CA GLY A 466 -16.71 -15.68 1.09
C GLY A 466 -16.85 -14.29 0.47
N ASP A 467 -18.08 -13.97 0.12
CA ASP A 467 -18.44 -12.70 -0.49
C ASP A 467 -18.29 -11.52 0.48
N PHE A 468 -17.81 -10.38 -0.03
CA PHE A 468 -17.69 -9.13 0.71
C PHE A 468 -18.12 -7.94 -0.15
N ASN A 469 -19.15 -7.21 0.29
CA ASN A 469 -19.72 -6.06 -0.42
C ASN A 469 -20.06 -6.37 -1.90
N ALA A 470 -20.61 -7.56 -2.16
CA ALA A 470 -20.63 -8.18 -3.48
C ALA A 470 -21.55 -7.52 -4.51
N ALA A 471 -22.35 -6.50 -4.13
CA ALA A 471 -23.20 -5.76 -5.06
C ALA A 471 -22.35 -4.87 -5.99
N ASP A 472 -22.76 -4.69 -7.25
CA ASP A 472 -22.05 -3.84 -8.22
C ASP A 472 -22.44 -2.36 -8.15
N THR A 473 -23.62 -2.06 -7.57
CA THR A 473 -24.18 -0.70 -7.56
C THR A 473 -24.72 -0.32 -6.20
N ARG A 474 -24.75 0.99 -5.90
CA ARG A 474 -25.38 1.54 -4.69
C ARG A 474 -26.84 1.09 -4.52
N ALA A 475 -27.59 0.99 -5.62
CA ALA A 475 -28.98 0.53 -5.62
C ALA A 475 -29.13 -0.94 -5.19
N GLN A 476 -28.15 -1.79 -5.52
CA GLN A 476 -28.10 -3.20 -5.12
C GLN A 476 -27.50 -3.41 -3.71
N GLY A 477 -27.04 -2.34 -3.05
CA GLY A 477 -26.51 -2.38 -1.69
C GLY A 477 -24.99 -2.27 -1.58
N TRP A 478 -24.28 -1.90 -2.66
CA TRP A 478 -22.87 -1.56 -2.59
C TRP A 478 -22.68 -0.28 -1.76
N ILE A 479 -21.65 -0.26 -0.93
CA ILE A 479 -21.18 0.95 -0.25
C ILE A 479 -19.66 1.11 -0.43
N PRO A 480 -19.10 2.32 -0.28
CA PRO A 480 -17.66 2.53 -0.22
C PRO A 480 -17.05 1.71 0.92
N ALA A 481 -16.20 0.74 0.57
CA ALA A 481 -15.60 -0.14 1.56
C ALA A 481 -14.10 -0.28 1.38
N SER A 482 -13.36 -0.38 2.49
CA SER A 482 -11.93 -0.73 2.46
C SER A 482 -11.50 -1.69 3.55
N LEU A 483 -10.48 -2.48 3.22
CA LEU A 483 -9.83 -3.46 4.07
C LEU A 483 -8.36 -3.09 4.21
N LEU A 484 -7.96 -2.68 5.41
CA LEU A 484 -6.60 -2.28 5.76
C LEU A 484 -6.03 -3.33 6.70
N ALA A 485 -4.99 -4.04 6.27
CA ALA A 485 -4.39 -5.12 7.04
C ALA A 485 -2.87 -5.19 6.85
N ASP A 486 -2.18 -5.95 7.70
CA ASP A 486 -0.78 -6.31 7.46
C ASP A 486 -0.64 -7.18 6.20
N SER A 487 -1.55 -8.15 6.05
CA SER A 487 -1.71 -8.98 4.85
C SER A 487 -3.16 -9.40 4.68
N VAL A 488 -3.61 -9.65 3.44
CA VAL A 488 -4.97 -10.12 3.17
C VAL A 488 -4.95 -11.53 2.58
N ASN A 489 -5.81 -12.38 3.15
CA ASN A 489 -6.02 -13.76 2.76
C ASN A 489 -7.50 -13.93 2.37
N VAL A 490 -7.78 -14.88 1.50
CA VAL A 490 -9.12 -15.16 0.99
C VAL A 490 -9.46 -16.64 1.21
N LEU A 491 -10.66 -16.87 1.71
CA LEU A 491 -11.32 -18.17 1.79
C LEU A 491 -12.65 -18.09 1.02
N SER A 492 -13.03 -19.17 0.35
CA SER A 492 -14.20 -19.23 -0.50
C SER A 492 -15.52 -19.27 0.28
N ASN A 493 -16.65 -19.06 -0.41
CA ASN A 493 -17.99 -19.27 0.16
C ASN A 493 -18.20 -20.71 0.67
N GLY A 494 -17.45 -21.68 0.14
CA GLY A 494 -17.52 -23.08 0.50
C GLY A 494 -16.56 -23.52 1.61
N TRP A 495 -15.86 -22.59 2.27
CA TRP A 495 -14.84 -22.93 3.27
C TRP A 495 -15.37 -23.80 4.41
N THR A 496 -16.57 -23.51 4.92
CA THR A 496 -17.16 -24.25 6.05
C THR A 496 -17.70 -25.64 5.67
N ASN A 497 -18.05 -25.86 4.39
CA ASN A 497 -18.68 -27.10 3.93
C ASN A 497 -17.78 -28.32 4.13
N SER A 498 -18.28 -29.46 4.61
CA SER A 498 -17.47 -30.69 4.60
C SER A 498 -17.07 -31.07 3.16
N GLN A 499 -15.77 -31.20 2.90
CA GLN A 499 -15.26 -31.58 1.58
C GLN A 499 -14.68 -32.99 1.62
N PRO A 500 -15.21 -33.94 0.83
CA PRO A 500 -14.60 -35.25 0.68
C PRO A 500 -13.33 -35.13 -0.19
N CYS A 501 -12.21 -35.63 0.33
CA CYS A 501 -10.98 -35.83 -0.42
C CYS A 501 -10.71 -37.33 -0.56
N GLN A 502 -10.24 -37.76 -1.72
CA GLN A 502 -9.77 -39.12 -1.92
C GLN A 502 -8.25 -39.16 -1.81
N TYR A 503 -7.72 -40.09 -1.02
CA TYR A 503 -6.28 -40.36 -0.94
C TYR A 503 -6.03 -41.86 -1.05
N LYS A 504 -4.90 -42.25 -1.64
CA LYS A 504 -4.56 -43.66 -1.84
C LYS A 504 -3.47 -44.08 -0.86
N VAL A 505 -3.71 -45.15 -0.10
CA VAL A 505 -2.69 -45.79 0.74
C VAL A 505 -2.51 -47.23 0.27
N VAL A 506 -1.28 -47.61 -0.11
CA VAL A 506 -0.97 -49.01 -0.42
C VAL A 506 -0.18 -49.59 0.74
N PHE A 507 -0.79 -50.53 1.45
CA PHE A 507 -0.07 -51.47 2.31
C PHE A 507 -0.25 -52.85 1.72
N ASN A 508 0.84 -53.49 1.29
CA ASN A 508 0.89 -54.93 1.34
C ASN A 508 2.21 -55.37 2.00
N ASN A 509 2.07 -56.14 3.07
CA ASN A 509 3.12 -56.57 3.98
C ASN A 509 4.14 -57.55 3.37
N THR A 510 4.10 -57.77 2.06
CA THR A 510 4.84 -58.84 1.38
C THR A 510 5.65 -58.38 0.17
N SER A 511 5.58 -57.11 -0.26
CA SER A 511 6.51 -56.56 -1.27
C SER A 511 6.57 -55.04 -1.20
N ARG A 512 7.75 -54.50 -0.85
CA ARG A 512 8.05 -53.06 -0.73
C ARG A 512 8.21 -52.42 -2.12
N THR A 513 7.13 -52.11 -2.82
CA THR A 513 7.21 -51.41 -4.10
C THR A 513 6.16 -50.31 -4.18
N TYR A 514 6.59 -49.06 -4.08
CA TYR A 514 5.77 -47.88 -4.36
C TYR A 514 6.07 -47.40 -5.78
N TRP A 515 5.03 -47.25 -6.61
CA TRP A 515 5.16 -46.65 -7.94
C TRP A 515 4.58 -45.24 -7.90
N MET A 516 5.45 -44.24 -7.96
CA MET A 516 5.06 -42.87 -8.23
C MET A 516 5.17 -42.67 -9.74
N THR A 517 4.08 -42.32 -10.40
CA THR A 517 4.08 -42.05 -11.83
C THR A 517 4.17 -40.53 -12.02
N GLN A 518 5.10 -40.10 -12.87
CA GLN A 518 5.49 -38.72 -13.10
C GLN A 518 4.59 -38.11 -14.18
N THR A 519 4.03 -36.93 -13.97
CA THR A 519 3.51 -36.12 -15.08
C THR A 519 4.56 -35.09 -15.46
N PRO A 520 5.13 -35.11 -16.68
CA PRO A 520 6.06 -34.08 -17.10
C PRO A 520 5.30 -32.77 -17.34
N LYS A 521 5.84 -31.62 -16.92
CA LYS A 521 5.47 -30.35 -17.54
C LYS A 521 6.69 -29.45 -17.71
N ALA A 522 6.87 -29.04 -18.97
CA ALA A 522 7.89 -28.15 -19.53
C ALA A 522 9.36 -28.55 -19.31
N THR A 523 10.09 -28.62 -20.42
CA THR A 523 11.49 -29.02 -20.53
C THR A 523 12.42 -28.25 -19.58
N GLY A 524 13.18 -28.99 -18.75
CA GLY A 524 14.42 -28.49 -18.13
C GLY A 524 14.50 -28.52 -16.59
N THR A 525 13.40 -28.75 -15.88
CA THR A 525 13.37 -28.69 -14.40
C THR A 525 13.25 -30.09 -13.77
N PRO A 526 14.04 -30.44 -12.73
CA PRO A 526 13.87 -31.71 -12.02
C PRO A 526 12.52 -31.78 -11.28
N ALA A 527 11.88 -32.95 -11.28
CA ALA A 527 10.67 -33.21 -10.50
C ALA A 527 11.01 -33.28 -8.99
N THR A 528 10.24 -32.56 -8.16
CA THR A 528 10.26 -32.69 -6.70
C THR A 528 9.21 -33.70 -6.25
N TRP A 529 9.61 -34.62 -5.36
CA TRP A 529 8.77 -35.68 -4.80
C TRP A 529 8.41 -35.32 -3.37
N VAL A 530 7.12 -35.35 -2.99
CA VAL A 530 6.67 -34.89 -1.66
C VAL A 530 5.83 -35.95 -0.97
N TRP A 531 6.14 -36.21 0.30
CA TRP A 531 5.40 -37.09 1.20
C TRP A 531 4.79 -36.26 2.33
N TYR A 532 3.55 -36.52 2.72
CA TYR A 532 2.89 -35.78 3.81
C TYR A 532 2.23 -36.72 4.82
N GLN A 533 2.58 -36.57 6.09
CA GLN A 533 2.00 -37.30 7.22
C GLN A 533 1.36 -36.32 8.23
N PRO A 534 0.03 -36.27 8.43
CA PRO A 534 -0.59 -35.40 9.43
C PRO A 534 -0.10 -35.72 10.85
N PRO A 535 -0.06 -34.71 11.75
CA PRO A 535 0.56 -34.87 13.05
C PRO A 535 -0.49 -35.43 14.01
N ASN A 536 -0.39 -36.71 14.33
CA ASN A 536 -1.13 -37.27 15.45
C ASN A 536 -0.19 -37.37 16.64
N SER A 537 -0.11 -36.26 17.38
CA SER A 537 0.53 -36.10 18.69
C SER A 537 1.99 -36.57 18.79
N GLY A 538 2.93 -35.63 18.65
CA GLY A 538 4.33 -35.83 19.06
C GLY A 538 5.36 -35.74 17.94
N GLY A 539 5.44 -34.59 17.29
CA GLY A 539 6.68 -34.13 16.64
C GLY A 539 7.07 -34.73 15.29
N GLN A 540 7.42 -33.82 14.38
CA GLN A 540 8.07 -33.98 13.07
C GLN A 540 7.19 -34.42 11.90
N TRP A 541 6.78 -33.42 11.12
CA TRP A 541 6.48 -33.56 9.70
C TRP A 541 7.77 -33.89 8.96
N MET A 542 7.94 -35.12 8.49
CA MET A 542 9.12 -35.48 7.72
C MET A 542 8.87 -35.25 6.23
N ASP A 543 9.30 -34.09 5.73
CA ASP A 543 9.73 -33.94 4.35
C ASP A 543 11.12 -34.55 4.19
N TYR A 544 11.24 -35.65 3.44
CA TYR A 544 12.54 -36.11 2.95
C TYR A 544 12.50 -36.33 1.44
N ALA A 545 13.30 -35.53 0.74
CA ALA A 545 13.94 -35.94 -0.49
C ALA A 545 15.42 -35.52 -0.45
N LEU A 546 16.30 -36.44 -0.03
CA LEU A 546 17.72 -36.39 -0.39
C LEU A 546 17.90 -37.20 -1.67
N LEU A 547 18.19 -36.53 -2.78
CA LEU A 547 18.77 -37.17 -3.96
C LEU A 547 20.20 -36.66 -4.12
N ASN A 548 21.16 -37.58 -4.01
CA ASN A 548 22.57 -37.34 -4.28
C ASN A 548 22.73 -36.79 -5.71
N SER A 549 23.45 -35.69 -5.85
CA SER A 549 23.61 -34.87 -7.06
C SER A 549 24.36 -35.54 -8.24
N ALA A 550 24.56 -36.86 -8.24
CA ALA A 550 25.58 -37.50 -9.08
C ALA A 550 25.09 -38.24 -10.33
N GLN A 551 23.79 -38.37 -10.61
CA GLN A 551 23.35 -39.13 -11.80
C GLN A 551 22.18 -38.46 -12.52
N ARG A 552 22.50 -37.56 -13.46
CA ARG A 552 21.56 -37.11 -14.50
C ARG A 552 21.67 -38.02 -15.72
N PRO A 553 20.54 -38.55 -16.22
CA PRO A 553 20.39 -38.62 -17.67
C PRO A 553 19.05 -38.03 -18.13
N TYR A 554 19.13 -37.21 -19.18
CA TYR A 554 18.02 -36.92 -20.07
C TYR A 554 17.54 -38.23 -20.68
N ALA A 555 16.44 -38.80 -20.20
CA ALA A 555 15.81 -39.94 -20.84
C ALA A 555 14.29 -39.78 -20.84
N THR A 556 13.73 -39.80 -22.05
CA THR A 556 12.30 -39.96 -22.32
C THR A 556 11.87 -41.35 -21.83
N SER A 557 10.87 -41.39 -20.93
CA SER A 557 10.32 -42.59 -20.29
C SER A 557 11.33 -43.44 -19.51
N SER A 558 11.46 -43.20 -18.20
CA SER A 558 12.09 -44.16 -17.28
C SER A 558 11.29 -44.19 -15.98
N THR A 559 10.88 -45.39 -15.58
CA THR A 559 10.28 -45.67 -14.27
C THR A 559 11.37 -45.56 -13.20
N TYR A 560 11.21 -44.66 -12.24
CA TYR A 560 12.12 -44.56 -11.09
C TYR A 560 11.51 -45.34 -9.91
N THR A 561 12.27 -46.27 -9.33
CA THR A 561 11.89 -46.97 -8.11
C THR A 561 12.56 -46.27 -6.93
N LEU A 562 11.79 -45.55 -6.11
CA LEU A 562 12.27 -44.95 -4.87
C LEU A 562 12.06 -45.95 -3.72
N THR A 563 13.14 -46.35 -3.04
CA THR A 563 13.03 -47.14 -1.80
C THR A 563 12.96 -46.19 -0.61
N VAL A 564 11.76 -46.02 -0.04
CA VAL A 564 11.59 -45.27 1.22
C VAL A 564 11.76 -46.23 2.40
N ASN A 565 12.72 -45.94 3.29
CA ASN A 565 12.84 -46.64 4.57
C ASN A 565 11.78 -46.12 5.54
N MET A 566 10.58 -46.71 5.48
CA MET A 566 9.55 -46.45 6.47
C MET A 566 9.86 -47.17 7.79
N PRO A 567 9.48 -46.61 8.96
CA PRO A 567 9.54 -47.32 10.24
C PRO A 567 8.80 -48.67 10.14
N SER A 568 9.35 -49.71 10.76
CA SER A 568 8.79 -51.08 10.71
C SER A 568 7.45 -51.23 11.43
N THR A 569 7.00 -50.21 12.16
CA THR A 569 5.73 -50.18 12.90
C THR A 569 5.03 -48.84 12.66
N LEU A 570 3.95 -48.86 11.88
CA LEU A 570 3.04 -47.72 11.74
C LEU A 570 1.97 -47.80 12.84
N SER A 571 1.77 -46.72 13.59
CA SER A 571 0.63 -46.63 14.49
C SER A 571 -0.67 -46.48 13.69
N SER A 572 -1.78 -47.06 14.16
CA SER A 572 -3.12 -46.95 13.54
C SER A 572 -3.64 -45.52 13.37
N THR A 573 -2.95 -44.52 13.93
CA THR A 573 -3.29 -43.10 13.87
C THR A 573 -2.58 -42.34 12.75
N GLN A 574 -1.60 -42.89 12.01
CA GLN A 574 -0.87 -42.12 10.99
C GLN A 574 -1.50 -42.27 9.59
N LYS A 575 -1.82 -41.15 8.91
CA LYS A 575 -2.28 -41.11 7.51
C LYS A 575 -1.14 -40.64 6.59
N TRP A 576 -1.13 -41.03 5.32
CA TRP A 576 -0.15 -40.52 4.34
C TRP A 576 -0.87 -40.19 3.03
N TYR A 577 -0.56 -39.04 2.43
CA TYR A 577 -1.16 -38.59 1.17
C TYR A 577 -0.12 -38.64 0.05
N ALA A 578 -0.53 -39.09 -1.15
CA ALA A 578 0.33 -39.20 -2.33
C ALA A 578 -0.42 -38.76 -3.61
N TYR A 579 0.33 -38.31 -4.61
CA TYR A 579 -0.21 -37.94 -5.93
C TYR A 579 -0.67 -39.17 -6.72
N PRO A 580 -1.93 -39.23 -7.20
CA PRO A 580 -2.36 -40.26 -8.12
C PRO A 580 -1.96 -39.89 -9.54
N THR A 581 -1.54 -40.87 -10.32
CA THR A 581 -1.20 -40.64 -11.71
C THR A 581 -1.61 -41.88 -12.51
N SER A 582 -2.85 -41.78 -13.01
CA SER A 582 -3.67 -42.74 -13.78
C SER A 582 -3.96 -44.12 -13.17
N SER A 583 -5.28 -44.38 -13.03
CA SER A 583 -6.01 -45.66 -12.95
C SER A 583 -5.49 -46.78 -12.04
N TYR A 584 -6.02 -46.87 -10.80
CA TYR A 584 -6.06 -48.12 -10.02
C TYR A 584 -7.24 -48.12 -9.03
N SER A 585 -7.97 -49.24 -8.96
CA SER A 585 -9.21 -49.42 -8.19
C SER A 585 -9.03 -50.05 -6.80
N SER A 586 -7.81 -50.23 -6.27
CA SER A 586 -7.59 -50.76 -4.92
C SER A 586 -6.85 -49.75 -4.01
N GLY A 587 -7.39 -49.51 -2.80
CA GLY A 587 -6.72 -48.73 -1.74
C GLY A 587 -7.03 -47.22 -1.72
N VAL A 588 -8.16 -46.78 -2.29
CA VAL A 588 -8.65 -45.40 -2.21
C VAL A 588 -9.46 -45.24 -0.93
N TYR A 589 -9.03 -44.33 -0.05
CA TYR A 589 -9.70 -43.98 1.19
C TYR A 589 -10.28 -42.57 1.05
N ALA A 590 -11.45 -42.35 1.66
CA ALA A 590 -12.02 -41.03 1.80
C ALA A 590 -11.49 -40.37 3.07
N ASP A 591 -11.11 -39.12 2.97
CA ASP A 591 -10.98 -38.20 4.10
C ASP A 591 -12.01 -37.10 3.95
N SER A 592 -12.41 -36.50 5.06
CA SER A 592 -13.25 -35.31 5.01
C SER A 592 -12.92 -34.40 6.17
N ALA A 593 -12.91 -33.11 5.88
CA ALA A 593 -12.82 -32.08 6.89
C ALA A 593 -13.79 -30.94 6.55
N ALA A 594 -14.32 -30.34 7.60
CA ALA A 594 -15.13 -29.13 7.56
C ALA A 594 -14.38 -27.99 8.26
N ASP A 595 -14.78 -26.76 7.97
CA ASP A 595 -14.25 -25.55 8.61
C ASP A 595 -12.70 -25.51 8.61
N ASP A 596 -12.13 -24.95 9.67
CA ASP A 596 -10.70 -24.80 9.85
C ASP A 596 -9.94 -26.13 9.91
N ALA A 597 -10.60 -27.27 10.20
CA ALA A 597 -9.92 -28.56 10.14
C ALA A 597 -9.39 -28.86 8.72
N LYS A 598 -10.04 -28.32 7.68
CA LYS A 598 -9.56 -28.41 6.29
C LYS A 598 -8.18 -27.84 6.09
N SER A 599 -7.84 -26.77 6.80
CA SER A 599 -6.56 -26.07 6.66
C SER A 599 -5.34 -26.97 6.96
N THR A 600 -5.55 -28.06 7.72
CA THR A 600 -4.51 -29.05 8.05
C THR A 600 -4.29 -30.11 6.95
N LEU A 601 -5.23 -30.22 6.00
CA LEU A 601 -5.14 -31.13 4.87
C LEU A 601 -4.23 -30.55 3.77
N PRO A 602 -3.68 -31.41 2.89
CA PRO A 602 -3.00 -30.95 1.68
C PRO A 602 -3.89 -30.07 0.80
N LEU A 603 -3.26 -29.20 0.00
CA LEU A 603 -3.96 -28.21 -0.82
C LEU A 603 -5.04 -28.81 -1.73
N TRP A 604 -4.73 -29.91 -2.43
CA TRP A 604 -5.66 -30.61 -3.35
C TRP A 604 -6.86 -31.28 -2.66
N CYS A 605 -6.91 -31.27 -1.32
CA CYS A 605 -8.08 -31.68 -0.54
C CYS A 605 -8.96 -30.49 -0.12
N ARG A 606 -8.51 -29.26 -0.38
CA ARG A 606 -9.20 -28.01 -0.02
C ARG A 606 -9.83 -27.39 -1.25
N ASN A 607 -10.63 -28.19 -1.97
CA ASN A 607 -11.19 -27.80 -3.27
C ASN A 607 -12.30 -26.76 -3.12
N VAL A 608 -12.17 -25.66 -3.86
CA VAL A 608 -13.21 -24.65 -3.96
C VAL A 608 -14.35 -25.14 -4.86
N VAL A 609 -15.57 -24.75 -4.49
CA VAL A 609 -16.78 -24.91 -5.28
C VAL A 609 -17.36 -23.52 -5.52
N ALA A 610 -17.67 -23.19 -6.77
CA ALA A 610 -18.35 -21.94 -7.10
C ALA A 610 -19.82 -21.97 -6.64
N SER A 611 -20.33 -20.81 -6.23
CA SER A 611 -21.75 -20.61 -5.91
C SER A 611 -22.26 -19.36 -6.62
N THR A 612 -23.54 -19.37 -7.02
CA THR A 612 -24.18 -18.19 -7.59
C THR A 612 -24.61 -17.24 -6.48
N ASN A 613 -24.13 -16.00 -6.52
CA ASN A 613 -24.56 -14.95 -5.60
C ASN A 613 -26.02 -14.55 -5.93
N ALA A 614 -26.89 -14.58 -4.92
CA ALA A 614 -28.33 -14.32 -5.11
C ALA A 614 -28.66 -12.86 -5.47
N THR A 615 -27.77 -11.91 -5.16
CA THR A 615 -27.98 -10.48 -5.41
C THR A 615 -27.49 -10.05 -6.79
N THR A 616 -26.34 -10.56 -7.24
CA THR A 616 -25.74 -10.17 -8.53
C THR A 616 -25.95 -11.20 -9.65
N GLY A 617 -26.29 -12.45 -9.32
CA GLY A 617 -26.38 -13.54 -10.29
C GLY A 617 -25.04 -14.04 -10.82
N VAL A 618 -23.92 -13.50 -10.33
CA VAL A 618 -22.56 -13.91 -10.70
C VAL A 618 -22.21 -15.23 -10.00
N THR A 619 -21.65 -16.18 -10.75
CA THR A 619 -21.16 -17.46 -10.22
C THR A 619 -19.65 -17.39 -10.05
N ALA A 620 -19.19 -17.45 -8.80
CA ALA A 620 -17.77 -17.41 -8.44
C ALA A 620 -17.55 -18.21 -7.15
N GLY A 621 -16.30 -18.52 -6.83
CA GLY A 621 -15.96 -19.03 -5.50
C GLY A 621 -16.15 -17.95 -4.43
N SER A 622 -15.86 -16.68 -4.76
CA SER A 622 -16.19 -15.48 -3.96
C SER A 622 -16.15 -14.19 -4.80
N ILE A 623 -16.91 -13.19 -4.38
CA ILE A 623 -16.97 -11.83 -4.93
C ILE A 623 -16.59 -10.81 -3.85
N VAL A 624 -15.58 -9.99 -4.10
CA VAL A 624 -15.11 -8.97 -3.15
C VAL A 624 -15.03 -7.60 -3.83
N HIS A 625 -15.82 -6.64 -3.35
CA HIS A 625 -15.73 -5.24 -3.78
C HIS A 625 -15.26 -4.34 -2.64
N ALA A 626 -13.97 -4.07 -2.58
CA ALA A 626 -13.39 -3.19 -1.57
C ALA A 626 -12.04 -2.66 -2.05
N ALA A 627 -11.66 -1.47 -1.59
CA ALA A 627 -10.27 -1.08 -1.65
C ALA A 627 -9.47 -1.92 -0.64
N VAL A 628 -8.28 -2.38 -1.02
CA VAL A 628 -7.40 -3.15 -0.17
C VAL A 628 -6.09 -2.39 -0.01
N LEU A 629 -5.72 -2.11 1.24
CA LEU A 629 -4.36 -1.73 1.60
C LEU A 629 -3.75 -2.84 2.42
N ALA A 630 -2.71 -3.46 1.87
CA ALA A 630 -2.02 -4.56 2.54
C ALA A 630 -0.52 -4.53 2.23
N GLY A 631 0.28 -5.09 3.14
CA GLY A 631 1.69 -5.33 2.85
C GLY A 631 1.85 -6.36 1.74
N THR A 632 2.78 -6.11 0.82
CA THR A 632 3.17 -7.08 -0.20
C THR A 632 4.67 -7.34 -0.11
N ALA A 633 5.06 -8.62 -0.12
CA ALA A 633 6.47 -8.98 -0.23
C ALA A 633 7.01 -8.51 -1.59
N THR A 634 8.32 -8.28 -1.69
CA THR A 634 8.98 -7.92 -2.94
C THR A 634 9.83 -9.10 -3.41
N THR A 635 9.89 -9.36 -4.72
CA THR A 635 10.84 -10.35 -5.24
C THR A 635 12.26 -9.83 -5.00
N GLY A 636 13.00 -10.54 -4.16
CA GLY A 636 14.35 -10.15 -3.75
C GLY A 636 14.42 -8.75 -3.11
N LEU A 637 15.48 -8.01 -3.42
CA LEU A 637 15.74 -6.67 -2.90
C LEU A 637 15.03 -5.60 -3.76
N GLU A 638 14.64 -4.50 -3.14
CA GLU A 638 14.12 -3.32 -3.84
C GLU A 638 15.19 -2.76 -4.77
N GLY A 639 14.79 -2.31 -5.97
CA GLY A 639 15.73 -1.69 -6.91
C GLY A 639 16.63 -2.67 -7.65
N VAL A 640 16.68 -3.95 -7.24
CA VAL A 640 17.60 -4.95 -7.80
C VAL A 640 16.94 -5.74 -8.93
N LEU A 641 17.69 -5.87 -10.02
CA LEU A 641 17.35 -6.71 -11.16
C LEU A 641 18.03 -8.06 -11.04
N TYR A 642 17.28 -9.14 -11.23
CA TYR A 642 17.83 -10.49 -11.20
C TYR A 642 18.01 -11.03 -12.62
N PRO A 643 19.22 -11.52 -12.99
CA PRO A 643 19.52 -12.01 -14.34
C PRO A 643 19.30 -13.51 -14.52
N ASN A 644 18.92 -14.24 -13.47
CA ASN A 644 18.76 -15.70 -13.47
C ASN A 644 17.61 -16.06 -12.50
N PRO A 645 16.81 -17.11 -12.76
CA PRO A 645 15.63 -17.47 -11.95
C PRO A 645 15.92 -17.86 -10.49
N THR A 646 17.19 -17.97 -10.10
CA THR A 646 17.59 -18.34 -8.74
C THR A 646 17.50 -17.16 -7.78
N VAL A 647 16.28 -16.68 -7.50
CA VAL A 647 16.01 -15.72 -6.42
C VAL A 647 15.52 -16.44 -5.17
N PRO A 648 16.05 -16.11 -3.97
CA PRO A 648 15.63 -16.75 -2.71
C PRO A 648 14.16 -16.53 -2.34
N ALA A 649 13.55 -15.41 -2.77
CA ALA A 649 12.19 -15.03 -2.42
C ALA A 649 11.48 -14.38 -3.62
N GLN A 650 10.26 -14.84 -3.90
CA GLN A 650 9.37 -14.26 -4.89
C GLN A 650 8.20 -13.57 -4.19
N SER A 651 7.76 -12.42 -4.71
CA SER A 651 6.54 -11.77 -4.22
C SER A 651 5.27 -12.47 -4.71
N GLY A 652 5.37 -13.13 -5.87
CA GLY A 652 4.23 -13.52 -6.68
C GLY A 652 3.60 -12.34 -7.44
N GLY A 653 4.13 -11.12 -7.35
CA GLY A 653 3.57 -9.94 -8.00
C GLY A 653 2.24 -9.45 -7.43
N VAL A 654 1.71 -8.36 -7.99
CA VAL A 654 0.46 -7.73 -7.54
C VAL A 654 -0.73 -8.69 -7.59
N HIS A 655 -0.73 -9.63 -8.53
CA HIS A 655 -1.79 -10.62 -8.68
C HIS A 655 -1.85 -11.66 -7.54
N ASN A 656 -0.86 -11.66 -6.66
CA ASN A 656 -0.76 -12.51 -5.46
C ASN A 656 -0.70 -11.69 -4.16
N MET A 657 -1.05 -10.39 -4.22
CA MET A 657 -1.20 -9.56 -3.03
C MET A 657 -2.23 -10.16 -2.06
N MET A 658 -3.34 -10.66 -2.59
CA MET A 658 -4.27 -11.52 -1.87
C MET A 658 -3.77 -12.97 -1.88
N ARG A 659 -3.77 -13.59 -0.70
CA ARG A 659 -3.26 -14.93 -0.46
C ARG A 659 -4.41 -15.94 -0.43
N PHE A 660 -4.24 -17.09 -1.07
CA PHE A 660 -5.29 -18.11 -1.16
C PHE A 660 -4.84 -19.39 -0.46
N SER A 661 -5.71 -19.94 0.40
CA SER A 661 -5.42 -21.15 1.20
C SER A 661 -6.11 -22.41 0.66
N GLU A 662 -6.83 -22.31 -0.46
CA GLU A 662 -7.62 -23.38 -1.06
C GLU A 662 -7.13 -23.71 -2.49
N ASP A 663 -7.56 -24.85 -3.03
CA ASP A 663 -7.33 -25.25 -4.41
C ASP A 663 -8.45 -24.69 -5.31
N TRP A 664 -8.14 -23.67 -6.11
CA TRP A 664 -9.07 -23.04 -7.03
C TRP A 664 -8.95 -23.50 -8.50
N GLY A 665 -8.08 -24.47 -8.78
CA GLY A 665 -8.07 -25.20 -10.04
C GLY A 665 -7.25 -24.65 -11.20
N SER A 666 -6.49 -23.55 -11.08
CA SER A 666 -5.74 -22.98 -12.23
C SER A 666 -4.70 -23.91 -12.88
N ASN A 667 -4.24 -24.93 -12.15
CA ASN A 667 -3.34 -25.99 -12.62
C ASN A 667 -4.09 -27.26 -13.11
N ASN A 668 -5.43 -27.23 -13.20
CA ASN A 668 -6.34 -28.34 -13.50
C ASN A 668 -6.36 -29.48 -12.46
N THR A 669 -6.03 -29.23 -11.18
CA THR A 669 -6.13 -30.24 -10.10
C THR A 669 -7.47 -30.25 -9.38
N ASN A 670 -8.23 -29.15 -9.43
CA ASN A 670 -9.56 -29.10 -8.81
C ASN A 670 -10.57 -29.90 -9.66
N PRO A 671 -11.31 -30.87 -9.06
CA PRO A 671 -12.30 -31.70 -9.79
C PRO A 671 -13.48 -30.90 -10.35
N ASN A 672 -13.73 -29.69 -9.83
CA ASN A 672 -14.77 -28.77 -10.31
C ASN A 672 -14.26 -27.84 -11.42
N GLY A 673 -13.02 -28.03 -11.88
CA GLY A 673 -12.39 -27.18 -12.87
C GLY A 673 -11.82 -25.89 -12.26
N VAL A 674 -11.50 -24.93 -13.13
CA VAL A 674 -10.98 -23.62 -12.74
C VAL A 674 -12.12 -22.77 -12.16
N ILE A 675 -11.91 -22.23 -10.96
CA ILE A 675 -12.92 -21.43 -10.25
C ILE A 675 -12.54 -19.95 -10.27
N ASP A 676 -13.55 -19.10 -10.52
CA ASP A 676 -13.40 -17.66 -10.53
C ASP A 676 -13.33 -17.08 -9.11
N TYR A 677 -12.43 -16.12 -8.93
CA TYR A 677 -12.46 -15.15 -7.83
C TYR A 677 -12.62 -13.76 -8.44
N ALA A 678 -13.76 -13.12 -8.15
CA ALA A 678 -14.10 -11.81 -8.67
C ALA A 678 -13.73 -10.72 -7.66
N TYR A 679 -12.83 -9.82 -8.07
CA TYR A 679 -12.39 -8.70 -7.27
C TYR A 679 -12.56 -7.39 -8.05
N SER A 680 -13.26 -6.43 -7.44
CA SER A 680 -13.36 -5.04 -7.93
C SER A 680 -12.89 -4.11 -6.83
N GLY A 681 -11.83 -3.32 -7.07
CA GLY A 681 -11.31 -2.46 -6.03
C GLY A 681 -10.04 -1.72 -6.39
N SER A 682 -9.39 -1.16 -5.38
CA SER A 682 -8.08 -0.53 -5.47
C SER A 682 -7.06 -1.36 -4.69
N LEU A 683 -5.92 -1.68 -5.29
CA LEU A 683 -4.85 -2.42 -4.62
C LEU A 683 -3.71 -1.47 -4.22
N VAL A 684 -3.53 -1.26 -2.92
CA VAL A 684 -2.51 -0.36 -2.38
C VAL A 684 -1.53 -1.13 -1.48
N SER A 685 -0.24 -0.92 -1.67
CA SER A 685 0.82 -1.52 -0.84
C SER A 685 1.84 -0.46 -0.44
N LEU A 686 1.84 -0.04 0.82
CA LEU A 686 2.73 1.01 1.33
C LEU A 686 4.03 0.48 1.94
N SER A 687 4.13 -0.83 2.17
CA SER A 687 5.30 -1.48 2.75
C SER A 687 5.25 -3.00 2.51
N LYS A 688 6.30 -3.70 2.91
CA LYS A 688 6.23 -5.15 3.18
C LYS A 688 5.39 -5.40 4.44
N PRO A 689 4.73 -6.57 4.56
CA PRO A 689 4.08 -6.97 5.81
C PRO A 689 5.07 -6.95 6.97
N LEU A 690 4.65 -6.43 8.11
CA LEU A 690 5.38 -6.47 9.36
C LEU A 690 5.27 -7.84 10.03
N HIS A 691 4.11 -8.50 9.94
CA HIS A 691 3.79 -9.69 10.73
C HIS A 691 3.59 -10.96 9.89
N ALA A 692 3.29 -10.84 8.59
CA ALA A 692 3.06 -11.97 7.69
C ALA A 692 4.18 -12.09 6.64
N ILE A 693 5.32 -12.66 7.04
CA ILE A 693 6.57 -12.69 6.27
C ILE A 693 6.83 -14.01 5.53
N GLY A 694 5.86 -14.91 5.49
CA GLY A 694 5.85 -16.15 4.72
C GLY A 694 6.29 -15.96 3.27
N ASP A 695 7.28 -16.73 2.81
CA ASP A 695 7.70 -16.71 1.41
C ASP A 695 6.61 -17.30 0.52
N PHE A 696 6.43 -16.72 -0.67
CA PHE A 696 5.58 -17.30 -1.70
C PHE A 696 6.32 -18.48 -2.35
N GLN A 697 5.64 -19.62 -2.46
CA GLN A 697 6.17 -20.80 -3.15
C GLN A 697 5.16 -21.27 -4.21
N LEU A 698 5.61 -21.31 -5.47
CA LEU A 698 4.82 -21.79 -6.62
C LEU A 698 5.15 -23.27 -6.88
N GLY A 699 4.12 -24.11 -7.04
CA GLY A 699 4.28 -25.47 -7.55
C GLY A 699 4.78 -26.52 -6.55
N ASP A 700 5.17 -26.14 -5.32
CA ASP A 700 5.24 -27.13 -4.25
C ASP A 700 3.81 -27.47 -3.78
N SER A 701 3.47 -28.73 -4.03
CA SER A 701 2.26 -29.49 -3.75
C SER A 701 1.29 -29.02 -2.65
N ARG A 702 1.75 -28.27 -1.64
CA ARG A 702 0.96 -27.83 -0.49
C ARG A 702 0.61 -26.35 -0.44
N PHE A 703 1.23 -25.47 -1.23
CA PHE A 703 1.24 -24.06 -0.87
C PHE A 703 0.24 -23.18 -1.60
N TYR A 704 0.11 -23.33 -2.91
CA TYR A 704 -0.64 -22.35 -3.68
C TYR A 704 -1.17 -22.88 -5.02
N ASN A 705 -2.48 -22.80 -5.22
CA ASN A 705 -3.11 -22.96 -6.53
C ASN A 705 -4.18 -21.88 -6.71
N PRO A 706 -3.89 -20.83 -7.48
CA PRO A 706 -4.75 -19.66 -7.53
C PRO A 706 -6.05 -19.88 -8.28
N PRO A 707 -7.03 -18.98 -8.09
CA PRO A 707 -8.22 -18.91 -8.93
C PRO A 707 -7.93 -18.39 -10.33
N HIS A 708 -8.91 -18.55 -11.22
CA HIS A 708 -9.02 -17.62 -12.33
C HIS A 708 -9.44 -16.25 -11.76
N ARG A 709 -8.56 -15.27 -11.92
CA ARG A 709 -8.67 -13.96 -11.30
C ARG A 709 -9.47 -13.05 -12.21
N VAL A 710 -10.70 -12.73 -11.83
CA VAL A 710 -11.51 -11.72 -12.52
C VAL A 710 -11.34 -10.40 -11.78
N TRP A 711 -10.24 -9.72 -12.07
CA TRP A 711 -9.81 -8.54 -11.33
C TRP A 711 -10.05 -7.26 -12.14
N ARG A 712 -10.64 -6.26 -11.48
CA ARG A 712 -11.01 -4.99 -12.07
C ARG A 712 -10.79 -3.86 -11.08
N PHE A 713 -10.66 -2.64 -11.61
CA PHE A 713 -10.72 -1.44 -10.78
C PHE A 713 -12.18 -1.04 -10.51
N GLU A 714 -12.48 -0.66 -9.26
CA GLU A 714 -13.78 -0.15 -8.87
C GLU A 714 -13.97 1.28 -9.38
N THR A 715 -14.72 1.43 -10.47
CA THR A 715 -14.87 2.72 -11.16
C THR A 715 -15.64 3.74 -10.34
N LEU A 716 -16.45 3.30 -9.37
CA LEU A 716 -17.14 4.20 -8.46
C LEU A 716 -16.15 5.02 -7.61
N PHE A 717 -14.93 4.54 -7.34
CA PHE A 717 -13.90 5.29 -6.62
C PHE A 717 -13.33 6.49 -7.36
N LYS A 718 -13.68 6.70 -8.65
CA LYS A 718 -13.35 7.94 -9.38
C LYS A 718 -14.13 9.16 -8.86
N ASP A 719 -15.22 8.93 -8.13
CA ASP A 719 -15.95 9.97 -7.42
C ASP A 719 -15.47 10.06 -5.96
N ALA A 720 -15.05 11.25 -5.54
CA ALA A 720 -14.58 11.51 -4.19
C ALA A 720 -15.63 11.15 -3.10
N ALA A 721 -16.93 11.26 -3.40
CA ALA A 721 -18.02 10.90 -2.48
C ALA A 721 -18.19 9.38 -2.31
N ASN A 722 -17.57 8.58 -3.18
CA ASN A 722 -17.61 7.13 -3.15
C ASN A 722 -16.30 6.53 -2.60
N LEU A 723 -15.39 7.35 -2.09
CA LEU A 723 -14.17 6.86 -1.47
C LEU A 723 -14.47 6.26 -0.08
N PRO A 724 -13.85 5.13 0.28
CA PRO A 724 -13.99 4.55 1.61
C PRO A 724 -13.61 5.52 2.74
N PRO A 725 -14.19 5.35 3.93
CA PRO A 725 -13.87 6.19 5.08
C PRO A 725 -12.37 6.18 5.38
N LEU A 726 -11.79 7.34 5.69
CA LEU A 726 -10.38 7.44 6.07
C LEU A 726 -9.40 6.90 5.00
N THR A 727 -9.77 7.05 3.72
CA THR A 727 -8.92 6.68 2.58
C THR A 727 -7.54 7.33 2.70
N PRO A 728 -6.44 6.55 2.64
CA PRO A 728 -5.08 7.07 2.73
C PRO A 728 -4.75 7.95 1.52
N ARG A 729 -3.87 8.92 1.70
CA ARG A 729 -3.56 9.95 0.69
C ARG A 729 -2.06 10.12 0.60
N PHE A 730 -1.54 10.43 -0.57
CA PHE A 730 -0.16 10.90 -0.73
C PHE A 730 -0.13 12.43 -0.86
N VAL A 731 1.02 13.01 -0.54
CA VAL A 731 1.27 14.45 -0.68
C VAL A 731 2.03 14.70 -1.98
N TYR A 732 1.52 15.65 -2.76
CA TYR A 732 2.18 16.16 -3.96
C TYR A 732 2.26 17.69 -3.88
N LEU A 733 3.47 18.23 -4.07
CA LEU A 733 3.73 19.66 -3.97
C LEU A 733 4.03 20.25 -5.35
N LYS A 734 3.12 21.07 -5.86
CA LYS A 734 3.29 21.81 -7.10
C LYS A 734 3.77 23.22 -6.80
N GLN A 735 4.89 23.63 -7.38
CA GLN A 735 5.27 25.04 -7.39
C GLN A 735 4.48 25.74 -8.50
N ASP A 736 3.78 26.83 -8.17
CA ASP A 736 2.83 27.47 -9.09
C ASP A 736 3.40 28.77 -9.67
N ASN A 737 3.86 29.69 -8.82
CA ASN A 737 4.29 31.01 -9.27
C ASN A 737 5.38 31.60 -8.36
N PHE A 738 6.34 32.31 -8.96
CA PHE A 738 7.32 33.14 -8.27
C PHE A 738 7.13 34.59 -8.73
N THR A 739 6.87 35.51 -7.80
CA THR A 739 6.63 36.92 -8.12
C THR A 739 7.59 37.81 -7.35
N ARG A 740 8.18 38.78 -8.05
CA ARG A 740 8.97 39.86 -7.46
C ARG A 740 8.09 41.09 -7.35
N GLN A 741 7.92 41.63 -6.15
CA GLN A 741 7.29 42.93 -5.97
C GLN A 741 8.38 43.99 -5.82
N PHE A 742 8.35 44.97 -6.73
CA PHE A 742 9.26 46.10 -6.73
C PHE A 742 8.44 47.33 -6.32
N GLU A 743 8.38 47.61 -5.02
CA GLU A 743 7.90 48.91 -4.56
C GLU A 743 9.12 49.83 -4.40
N GLN A 744 9.29 50.76 -5.35
CA GLN A 744 10.06 51.97 -5.12
C GLN A 744 9.09 53.05 -4.61
N PRO A 745 9.38 53.72 -3.48
CA PRO A 745 8.89 55.07 -3.28
C PRO A 745 9.54 56.05 -4.26
#